data_AF-A0A485KC22-F1
#
_entry.id   AF-A0A485KC22-F1
#
_cell.length_a   1.000
_cell.length_b   1.000
_cell.length_c   1.000
_cell.angle_alpha   90.00
_cell.angle_beta   90.00
_cell.angle_gamma   90.00
#
_symmetry.space_group_name_H-M   'P 1'
#
loop_
_entity.id
_entity.type
_entity.pdbx_description
1 polymer ?
#
loop_
_entity_poly.entity_id
_entity_poly.type
_entity_poly.pdbx_seq_one_letter_code
_entity_poly.pdbx_strand_id
1 'polypeptide(L)'
;MGGAVSKKGSEVITVSANGEIGLADSFVKYFKAQVPEPFKLDRPTVNRKHEALIKENWGAILKGTSAFDATKHLTPTKFFYNTFYQTLFTTSPPLRSLFRSGMTSQGKALAGMLHTLVTIINGDSFVETVQTIAERHLTYGVSKKHYIDFGIVFLATLETVSGNKWTPLVKEAYLNAYALCLFVMMPIISGDAPVAIPESVPATIVKSVIVGKGIKRLTLKYNFPLRFHPGDAVWLGFPVDSVEVCRHYTIASPCTDGLYELSIVVEDRSPSSHWLCTQPVNTKLKLFWIESDVRLETDVPDALPKNIVFISYGYCCIPFIAMTEGLERVKKQWYGSVTALQCAPTEKELEPYNVGVPTKLWAKIEWDAYKVHYDPFVTVAKLKQIVPDIASAVVYVSGPKDFVSMATRAWAGAGGSKANVTEYSFDNTRGFALSKVALKAQKQSSSTALPLTIPATILKSVAVGKGIKRIKLKYDLPLYFFPGDAVGVGVQVNAVEERRHYTITSFQQEEFELNIVVEDRSPSSHWLCTQPANTKLKLSYFESAVRFDTDLPHILPKNIVFVSYGYGCIPFITMTEGLQRLKSKWRGSIVALQCAPTENELEPFNVGVPTVIWSKIEWDAYKLHYAPFVTVAKLKEIVSDIANATLYLNGPKDFVSMATRAWAGAGGSKANINEYAFTSGGPPQGPAGDAKADAKATPQSQAAPAQAKAAPPAKPQVPAAKPVAAAPGAAKPVADAKAAAPAAAPAAAAKPVDAKVAAKPIEVKAAAPAVASPAKPQAEAKSTKESDDRPVAKTYIC
;
A
#
# COMPACT_ATOMS: atom_id res chain seq x y z
N MET A 1 -13.60 45.48 8.79
CA MET A 1 -14.55 44.83 9.73
C MET A 1 -14.12 43.39 9.89
N GLY A 2 -14.11 42.83 11.11
CA GLY A 2 -13.69 41.45 11.35
C GLY A 2 -14.86 40.49 11.30
N GLY A 3 -14.66 39.30 10.73
CA GLY A 3 -15.55 38.16 10.95
C GLY A 3 -15.37 37.67 12.38
N ALA A 4 -16.48 37.50 13.12
CA ALA A 4 -16.43 36.96 14.47
C ALA A 4 -16.37 35.43 14.39
N VAL A 5 -15.21 34.85 14.73
CA VAL A 5 -15.03 33.39 14.81
C VAL A 5 -16.10 32.79 15.71
N SER A 6 -16.69 31.67 15.29
CA SER A 6 -17.66 30.92 16.09
C SER A 6 -17.09 30.61 17.48
N LYS A 7 -17.90 30.75 18.54
CA LYS A 7 -17.50 30.39 19.90
C LYS A 7 -17.12 28.91 20.04
N LYS A 8 -17.53 28.05 19.10
CA LYS A 8 -16.98 26.70 18.92
C LYS A 8 -15.67 26.76 18.11
N GLY A 9 -14.54 26.91 18.80
CA GLY A 9 -13.21 26.78 18.16
C GLY A 9 -12.07 27.53 18.85
N SER A 10 -12.37 28.59 19.62
CA SER A 10 -11.38 29.43 20.30
C SER A 10 -10.56 28.73 21.39
N GLU A 11 -10.99 27.54 21.83
CA GLU A 11 -10.25 26.69 22.77
C GLU A 11 -9.20 25.80 22.08
N VAL A 12 -9.25 25.71 20.74
CA VAL A 12 -8.41 24.84 19.91
C VAL A 12 -7.42 25.65 19.06
N ILE A 13 -7.92 26.65 18.33
CA ILE A 13 -7.12 27.51 17.45
C ILE A 13 -7.04 28.95 17.96
N THR A 14 -5.94 29.61 17.64
CA THR A 14 -5.75 31.05 17.77
C THR A 14 -5.71 31.69 16.38
N VAL A 15 -6.32 32.86 16.23
CA VAL A 15 -6.25 33.66 14.99
C VAL A 15 -5.70 35.03 15.35
N SER A 16 -4.53 35.34 14.79
CA SER A 16 -3.85 36.63 14.96
C SER A 16 -4.53 37.74 14.17
N ALA A 17 -4.34 39.00 14.57
CA ALA A 17 -4.85 40.17 13.86
C ALA A 17 -4.34 40.30 12.41
N ASN A 18 -3.27 39.60 12.03
CA ASN A 18 -2.76 39.52 10.66
C ASN A 18 -3.38 38.38 9.80
N GLY A 19 -4.25 37.54 10.39
CA GLY A 19 -4.84 36.36 9.75
C GLY A 19 -4.00 35.08 9.80
N GLU A 20 -2.94 35.04 10.61
CA GLU A 20 -2.20 33.82 10.94
C GLU A 20 -3.00 32.94 11.90
N ILE A 21 -3.17 31.66 11.53
CA ILE A 21 -3.80 30.65 12.37
C ILE A 21 -2.73 29.83 13.06
N GLY A 22 -2.83 29.74 14.39
CA GLY A 22 -2.07 28.82 15.23
C GLY A 22 -3.01 28.00 16.11
N LEU A 23 -2.42 27.32 17.09
CA LEU A 23 -3.16 26.61 18.14
C LEU A 23 -3.28 27.47 19.40
N ALA A 24 -4.23 27.15 20.27
CA ALA A 24 -4.25 27.71 21.63
C ALA A 24 -3.15 27.07 22.49
N ASP A 25 -2.40 27.86 23.29
CA ASP A 25 -1.32 27.32 24.15
C ASP A 25 -1.84 26.25 25.12
N SER A 26 -3.10 26.35 25.58
CA SER A 26 -3.81 25.32 26.37
C SER A 26 -3.95 23.99 25.61
N PHE A 27 -4.35 24.05 24.35
CA PHE A 27 -4.54 22.90 23.46
C PHE A 27 -3.21 22.25 23.09
N VAL A 28 -2.19 23.05 22.75
CA VAL A 28 -0.81 22.56 22.52
C VAL A 28 -0.31 21.84 23.77
N LYS A 29 -0.45 22.44 24.95
CA LYS A 29 -0.01 21.85 26.22
C LYS A 29 -0.63 20.49 26.51
N TYR A 30 -1.85 20.22 26.04
CA TYR A 30 -2.54 18.94 26.23
C TYR A 30 -2.18 17.88 25.16
N PHE A 31 -2.15 18.27 23.88
CA PHE A 31 -1.99 17.30 22.77
C PHE A 31 -0.56 17.15 22.24
N LYS A 32 0.36 18.09 22.50
CA LYS A 32 1.76 18.02 22.02
C LYS A 32 2.55 16.82 22.57
N ALA A 33 2.18 16.26 23.72
CA ALA A 33 2.81 15.02 24.20
C ALA A 33 2.33 13.76 23.45
N GLN A 34 1.21 13.89 22.74
CA GLN A 34 0.51 12.81 22.06
C GLN A 34 0.79 12.82 20.55
N VAL A 35 0.98 14.01 19.95
CA VAL A 35 1.50 14.17 18.58
C VAL A 35 2.95 13.67 18.56
N PRO A 36 3.33 12.80 17.61
CA PRO A 36 4.70 12.45 17.31
C PRO A 36 5.15 13.14 16.01
N GLU A 37 6.17 12.58 15.35
CA GLU A 37 7.31 13.40 14.97
C GLU A 37 7.83 13.06 13.56
N PRO A 38 8.17 14.08 12.72
CA PRO A 38 8.36 15.48 13.11
C PRO A 38 7.16 16.47 12.99
N PHE A 39 5.91 16.14 13.35
CA PHE A 39 4.80 17.15 13.43
C PHE A 39 4.60 17.74 14.81
N LYS A 40 5.37 17.31 15.80
CA LYS A 40 5.28 17.80 17.18
C LYS A 40 5.93 19.18 17.36
N LEU A 41 5.73 20.04 16.37
CA LEU A 41 6.22 21.41 16.32
C LEU A 41 5.79 22.15 17.59
N ASP A 42 6.64 23.05 18.09
CA ASP A 42 6.35 23.80 19.31
C ASP A 42 5.12 24.69 19.16
N ARG A 43 4.99 25.32 17.98
CA ARG A 43 3.91 26.20 17.57
C ARG A 43 3.70 26.07 16.06
N PRO A 44 2.93 25.08 15.56
CA PRO A 44 2.59 25.01 14.15
C PRO A 44 1.69 26.21 13.80
N THR A 45 2.12 27.07 12.88
CA THR A 45 1.29 28.19 12.38
C THR A 45 1.20 28.23 10.87
N VAL A 46 0.03 28.62 10.37
CA VAL A 46 -0.24 28.81 8.95
C VAL A 46 -0.67 30.25 8.74
N ASN A 47 0.21 31.00 8.07
CA ASN A 47 0.01 32.39 7.69
C ASN A 47 -0.13 32.50 6.16
N ARG A 48 -0.51 33.69 5.67
CA ARG A 48 -0.73 33.93 4.22
C ARG A 48 0.50 33.68 3.34
N LYS A 49 1.74 33.69 3.88
CA LYS A 49 2.94 33.30 3.13
C LYS A 49 3.01 31.78 2.96
N HIS A 50 2.70 31.01 4.01
CA HIS A 50 2.59 29.54 3.93
C HIS A 50 1.50 29.15 2.92
N GLU A 51 0.35 29.81 2.97
CA GLU A 51 -0.75 29.63 1.99
C GLU A 51 -0.30 29.91 0.55
N ALA A 52 0.42 31.01 0.32
CA ALA A 52 0.92 31.38 -1.00
C ALA A 52 1.98 30.39 -1.52
N LEU A 53 2.93 29.96 -0.68
CA LEU A 53 3.96 28.98 -1.02
C LEU A 53 3.36 27.62 -1.39
N ILE A 54 2.37 27.16 -0.63
CA ILE A 54 1.62 25.92 -0.92
C ILE A 54 0.83 26.06 -2.23
N LYS A 55 0.12 27.19 -2.45
CA LYS A 55 -0.62 27.46 -3.69
C LYS A 55 0.28 27.52 -4.92
N GLU A 56 1.43 28.19 -4.85
CA GLU A 56 2.39 28.27 -5.96
C GLU A 56 3.00 26.90 -6.26
N ASN A 57 3.48 26.19 -5.22
CA ASN A 57 4.11 24.89 -5.39
C ASN A 57 3.13 23.85 -5.95
N TRP A 58 1.91 23.76 -5.40
CA TRP A 58 0.87 22.88 -5.93
C TRP A 58 0.46 23.27 -7.36
N GLY A 59 0.35 24.57 -7.65
CA GLY A 59 0.13 25.09 -9.00
C GLY A 59 1.26 24.76 -9.99
N ALA A 60 2.50 24.56 -9.52
CA ALA A 60 3.62 24.09 -10.32
C ALA A 60 3.59 22.56 -10.50
N ILE A 61 3.26 21.79 -9.46
CA ILE A 61 3.08 20.33 -9.54
C ILE A 61 1.99 19.98 -10.56
N LEU A 62 0.83 20.64 -10.52
CA LEU A 62 -0.27 20.41 -11.47
C LEU A 62 0.09 20.75 -12.93
N LYS A 63 1.02 21.69 -13.15
CA LYS A 63 1.53 22.04 -14.50
C LYS A 63 2.67 21.12 -14.98
N GLY A 64 3.27 20.36 -14.07
CA GLY A 64 4.52 19.63 -14.30
C GLY A 64 5.74 20.49 -13.97
N THR A 65 6.54 20.02 -13.02
CA THR A 65 7.82 20.63 -12.62
C THR A 65 8.99 20.03 -13.41
N SER A 66 10.23 20.38 -13.05
CA SER A 66 11.42 19.67 -13.54
C SER A 66 11.42 18.17 -13.17
N ALA A 67 10.57 17.74 -12.23
CA ALA A 67 10.41 16.34 -11.86
C ALA A 67 9.34 15.61 -12.69
N PHE A 68 8.55 16.28 -13.54
CA PHE A 68 7.61 15.61 -14.43
C PHE A 68 8.32 15.03 -15.67
N ASP A 69 7.83 13.91 -16.19
CA ASP A 69 8.34 13.28 -17.41
C ASP A 69 7.16 12.68 -18.18
N ALA A 70 6.73 13.38 -19.22
CA ALA A 70 5.56 13.02 -20.03
C ALA A 70 5.73 11.70 -20.79
N THR A 71 6.97 11.21 -20.97
CA THR A 71 7.23 9.91 -21.60
C THR A 71 6.99 8.74 -20.64
N LYS A 72 6.99 9.01 -19.34
CA LYS A 72 6.82 8.01 -18.27
C LYS A 72 5.49 8.11 -17.54
N HIS A 73 4.83 9.27 -17.55
CA HIS A 73 3.57 9.49 -16.84
C HIS A 73 2.60 10.35 -17.65
N LEU A 74 1.36 9.89 -17.72
CA LEU A 74 0.31 10.47 -18.56
C LEU A 74 -0.04 11.92 -18.21
N THR A 75 -0.08 12.28 -16.92
CA THR A 75 -0.34 13.65 -16.44
C THR A 75 0.44 13.93 -15.15
N PRO A 76 0.74 15.21 -14.82
CA PRO A 76 1.40 15.56 -13.56
C PRO A 76 0.59 15.14 -12.32
N THR A 77 -0.75 15.18 -12.38
CA THR A 77 -1.62 14.70 -11.30
C THR A 77 -1.55 13.18 -11.13
N LYS A 78 -1.60 12.41 -12.23
CA LYS A 78 -1.41 10.94 -12.18
C LYS A 78 -0.03 10.57 -11.68
N PHE A 79 0.95 11.39 -12.03
CA PHE A 79 2.30 11.23 -11.55
C PHE A 79 2.38 11.42 -10.01
N PHE A 80 1.79 12.50 -9.47
CA PHE A 80 1.71 12.82 -8.04
C PHE A 80 0.94 11.81 -7.17
N TYR A 81 -0.10 11.12 -7.67
CA TYR A 81 -0.76 10.09 -6.85
C TYR A 81 -0.18 8.68 -7.05
N ASN A 82 0.37 8.35 -8.22
CA ASN A 82 0.93 7.02 -8.46
C ASN A 82 2.09 6.74 -7.52
N THR A 83 3.03 7.70 -7.41
CA THR A 83 4.20 7.48 -6.57
C THR A 83 3.90 7.65 -5.08
N PHE A 84 2.79 8.32 -4.70
CA PHE A 84 2.33 8.26 -3.30
C PHE A 84 2.01 6.84 -2.92
N TYR A 85 1.06 6.25 -3.61
CA TYR A 85 0.60 4.93 -3.22
C TYR A 85 1.70 3.88 -3.41
N GLN A 86 2.61 4.06 -4.38
CA GLN A 86 3.85 3.29 -4.47
C GLN A 86 4.73 3.43 -3.22
N THR A 87 5.03 4.66 -2.79
CA THR A 87 5.89 4.93 -1.62
C THR A 87 5.22 4.45 -0.33
N LEU A 88 3.94 4.77 -0.13
CA LEU A 88 3.14 4.41 1.03
C LEU A 88 3.07 2.90 1.22
N PHE A 89 2.74 2.15 0.17
CA PHE A 89 2.60 0.69 0.26
C PHE A 89 3.95 -0.03 0.23
N THR A 90 5.04 0.65 -0.15
CA THR A 90 6.41 0.15 0.06
C THR A 90 6.86 0.36 1.52
N THR A 91 6.65 1.55 2.08
CA THR A 91 7.08 1.89 3.46
C THR A 91 6.18 1.27 4.54
N SER A 92 4.87 1.22 4.31
CA SER A 92 3.87 0.67 5.24
C SER A 92 2.82 -0.18 4.50
N PRO A 93 3.19 -1.39 4.04
CA PRO A 93 2.28 -2.29 3.33
C PRO A 93 0.91 -2.54 4.00
N PRO A 94 0.78 -2.64 5.35
CA PRO A 94 -0.52 -2.85 6.00
C PRO A 94 -1.58 -1.78 5.68
N LEU A 95 -1.16 -0.55 5.37
CA LEU A 95 -2.11 0.53 5.04
C LEU A 95 -2.94 0.24 3.80
N ARG A 96 -2.49 -0.64 2.89
CA ARG A 96 -3.24 -1.01 1.68
C ARG A 96 -4.71 -1.42 1.97
N SER A 97 -4.98 -1.90 3.19
CA SER A 97 -6.29 -2.31 3.70
C SER A 97 -7.29 -1.18 4.03
N LEU A 98 -6.79 0.04 4.28
CA LEU A 98 -7.57 1.28 4.37
C LEU A 98 -8.00 1.77 2.99
N PHE A 99 -7.08 1.63 2.03
CA PHE A 99 -7.14 2.23 0.71
C PHE A 99 -7.86 1.30 -0.28
N ARG A 100 -9.16 1.07 -0.03
CA ARG A 100 -9.94 -0.03 -0.63
C ARG A 100 -10.34 0.19 -2.09
N SER A 101 -10.48 1.45 -2.50
CA SER A 101 -10.97 1.89 -3.81
C SER A 101 -9.90 1.91 -4.92
N GLY A 102 -10.27 2.16 -6.17
CA GLY A 102 -9.34 2.32 -7.30
C GLY A 102 -8.43 3.56 -7.19
N MET A 103 -7.16 3.43 -7.58
CA MET A 103 -6.07 4.38 -7.23
C MET A 103 -6.33 5.87 -7.59
N THR A 104 -7.09 6.16 -8.65
CA THR A 104 -7.36 7.55 -9.08
C THR A 104 -8.42 8.20 -8.20
N SER A 105 -9.39 7.45 -7.68
CA SER A 105 -10.31 7.96 -6.65
C SER A 105 -9.55 8.35 -5.38
N GLN A 106 -8.49 7.60 -5.04
CA GLN A 106 -7.60 7.92 -3.93
C GLN A 106 -6.69 9.12 -4.27
N GLY A 107 -6.23 9.23 -5.51
CA GLY A 107 -5.50 10.39 -6.02
C GLY A 107 -6.32 11.69 -6.02
N LYS A 108 -7.63 11.60 -6.25
CA LYS A 108 -8.57 12.72 -6.07
C LYS A 108 -8.70 13.08 -4.59
N ALA A 109 -8.82 12.10 -3.68
CA ALA A 109 -8.80 12.33 -2.24
C ALA A 109 -7.51 13.01 -1.75
N LEU A 110 -6.37 12.58 -2.28
CA LEU A 110 -5.06 13.17 -1.99
C LEU A 110 -4.98 14.65 -2.43
N ALA A 111 -5.50 14.96 -3.62
CA ALA A 111 -5.61 16.33 -4.12
C ALA A 111 -6.67 17.17 -3.35
N GLY A 112 -7.75 16.54 -2.89
CA GLY A 112 -8.76 17.16 -2.01
C GLY A 112 -8.19 17.53 -0.65
N MET A 113 -7.38 16.65 -0.05
CA MET A 113 -6.64 16.92 1.18
C MET A 113 -5.65 18.07 1.01
N LEU A 114 -4.95 18.16 -0.14
CA LEU A 114 -4.14 19.33 -0.48
C LEU A 114 -4.97 20.62 -0.64
N HIS A 115 -6.20 20.54 -1.18
CA HIS A 115 -7.11 21.68 -1.20
C HIS A 115 -7.51 22.11 0.22
N THR A 116 -7.78 21.16 1.12
CA THR A 116 -8.02 21.44 2.55
C THR A 116 -6.84 22.13 3.21
N LEU A 117 -5.60 21.67 2.96
CA LEU A 117 -4.36 22.33 3.44
C LEU A 117 -4.18 23.75 2.86
N VAL A 118 -4.67 23.99 1.64
CA VAL A 118 -4.67 25.30 0.98
C VAL A 118 -5.74 26.25 1.54
N THR A 119 -6.86 25.73 2.06
CA THR A 119 -8.01 26.56 2.50
C THR A 119 -8.06 26.86 3.99
N ILE A 120 -7.15 26.31 4.82
CA ILE A 120 -7.11 26.45 6.29
C ILE A 120 -7.46 27.86 6.79
N ILE A 121 -6.85 28.90 6.21
CA ILE A 121 -6.97 30.30 6.66
C ILE A 121 -8.36 30.92 6.46
N ASN A 122 -9.22 30.32 5.62
CA ASN A 122 -10.46 30.95 5.14
C ASN A 122 -11.74 30.26 5.64
N GLY A 123 -11.66 29.36 6.63
CA GLY A 123 -12.79 28.54 7.09
C GLY A 123 -13.19 28.77 8.55
N ASP A 124 -14.32 29.46 8.78
CA ASP A 124 -14.94 29.61 10.12
C ASP A 124 -15.29 28.27 10.79
N SER A 125 -15.38 27.19 10.02
CA SER A 125 -15.66 25.81 10.46
C SER A 125 -14.44 24.88 10.41
N PHE A 126 -13.20 25.39 10.31
CA PHE A 126 -11.99 24.57 10.12
C PHE A 126 -11.86 23.44 11.15
N VAL A 127 -12.00 23.74 12.45
CA VAL A 127 -11.89 22.76 13.54
C VAL A 127 -12.93 21.65 13.43
N GLU A 128 -14.21 22.03 13.28
CA GLU A 128 -15.34 21.09 13.12
C GLU A 128 -15.17 20.21 11.87
N THR A 129 -14.68 20.79 10.77
CA THR A 129 -14.45 20.06 9.50
C THR A 129 -13.34 19.02 9.66
N VAL A 130 -12.21 19.39 10.27
CA VAL A 130 -11.07 18.51 10.49
C VAL A 130 -11.39 17.40 11.50
N GLN A 131 -12.16 17.68 12.54
CA GLN A 131 -12.61 16.69 13.51
C GLN A 131 -13.65 15.73 12.91
N THR A 132 -14.59 16.22 12.11
CA THR A 132 -15.53 15.38 11.32
C THR A 132 -14.80 14.39 10.40
N ILE A 133 -13.64 14.78 9.84
CA ILE A 133 -12.80 13.89 9.03
C ILE A 133 -12.14 12.82 9.91
N ALA A 134 -11.60 13.20 11.08
CA ALA A 134 -11.00 12.28 12.03
C ALA A 134 -11.99 11.22 12.57
N GLU A 135 -13.22 11.61 12.88
CA GLU A 135 -14.29 10.71 13.32
C GLU A 135 -14.57 9.63 12.28
N ARG A 136 -14.72 10.02 11.00
CA ARG A 136 -14.89 9.07 9.89
C ARG A 136 -13.68 8.15 9.74
N HIS A 137 -12.48 8.70 9.84
CA HIS A 137 -11.23 7.96 9.73
C HIS A 137 -11.09 6.86 10.79
N LEU A 138 -11.56 7.07 12.04
CA LEU A 138 -11.64 6.01 13.05
C LEU A 138 -12.56 4.85 12.62
N THR A 139 -13.72 5.15 12.01
CA THR A 139 -14.64 4.11 11.49
C THR A 139 -14.04 3.31 10.33
N TYR A 140 -13.08 3.90 9.60
CA TYR A 140 -12.32 3.22 8.55
C TYR A 140 -11.12 2.43 9.11
N GLY A 141 -10.83 2.55 10.41
CA GLY A 141 -9.69 1.92 11.08
C GLY A 141 -8.36 2.68 10.92
N VAL A 142 -8.40 3.97 10.55
CA VAL A 142 -7.21 4.83 10.59
C VAL A 142 -6.80 5.02 12.05
N SER A 143 -5.68 4.41 12.44
CA SER A 143 -5.05 4.66 13.73
C SER A 143 -4.15 5.88 13.65
N LYS A 144 -3.71 6.42 14.79
CA LYS A 144 -2.55 7.32 14.84
C LYS A 144 -1.31 6.75 14.12
N LYS A 145 -1.01 5.45 14.19
CA LYS A 145 0.06 4.82 13.37
C LYS A 145 -0.28 4.88 11.88
N HIS A 146 -1.53 4.90 11.45
CA HIS A 146 -1.86 5.04 10.03
C HIS A 146 -1.70 6.49 9.58
N TYR A 147 -2.08 7.42 10.46
CA TYR A 147 -1.57 8.77 10.39
C TYR A 147 -0.04 8.86 10.50
N ILE A 148 0.76 7.81 10.94
CA ILE A 148 2.27 7.64 10.90
C ILE A 148 2.86 7.18 9.56
N ASP A 149 2.03 6.88 8.54
CA ASP A 149 2.53 6.84 7.16
C ASP A 149 1.94 7.88 6.08
N PHE A 150 0.99 8.82 6.40
CA PHE A 150 0.69 10.22 5.84
C PHE A 150 1.80 11.38 5.71
N GLY A 151 1.96 12.55 6.48
CA GLY A 151 2.94 13.82 6.60
C GLY A 151 4.52 14.25 7.12
N ILE A 152 5.75 13.67 7.68
CA ILE A 152 6.81 12.44 7.92
C ILE A 152 7.55 11.57 6.82
N VAL A 153 7.07 10.37 6.42
CA VAL A 153 7.55 9.51 5.32
C VAL A 153 7.81 10.28 4.00
N PHE A 154 6.76 10.36 3.21
CA PHE A 154 6.83 10.67 1.80
C PHE A 154 6.89 12.19 1.36
N LEU A 155 7.08 13.26 2.16
CA LEU A 155 7.54 14.66 1.78
C LEU A 155 9.08 14.70 1.90
N ALA A 156 9.68 13.53 2.08
CA ALA A 156 10.83 13.14 1.28
C ALA A 156 10.52 13.18 -0.23
N THR A 157 9.24 13.29 -0.59
CA THR A 157 8.78 13.05 -1.93
C THR A 157 7.79 14.15 -2.42
N LEU A 158 7.04 14.94 -1.62
CA LEU A 158 6.51 16.27 -2.06
C LEU A 158 7.69 17.16 -2.53
N GLU A 159 8.78 17.03 -1.79
CA GLU A 159 10.17 17.34 -2.14
C GLU A 159 10.54 16.91 -3.55
N THR A 160 10.36 15.64 -3.86
CA THR A 160 10.65 15.10 -5.19
C THR A 160 9.67 15.58 -6.29
N VAL A 161 8.32 15.60 -6.13
CA VAL A 161 7.41 16.10 -7.22
C VAL A 161 7.61 17.57 -7.50
N SER A 162 8.04 18.33 -6.51
CA SER A 162 8.40 19.72 -6.68
C SER A 162 9.66 19.86 -7.53
N GLY A 163 10.61 18.92 -7.45
CA GLY A 163 11.90 19.00 -8.14
C GLY A 163 12.61 20.30 -7.77
N ASN A 164 12.99 21.10 -8.79
CA ASN A 164 13.59 22.42 -8.57
C ASN A 164 12.64 23.49 -7.97
N LYS A 165 11.35 23.16 -7.78
CA LYS A 165 10.38 23.98 -7.03
C LYS A 165 10.27 23.62 -5.56
N TRP A 166 11.06 22.65 -5.07
CA TRP A 166 11.19 22.44 -3.64
C TRP A 166 12.18 23.43 -3.05
N THR A 167 11.79 24.09 -1.97
CA THR A 167 12.66 24.99 -1.22
C THR A 167 12.44 24.75 0.28
N PRO A 168 13.38 25.16 1.15
CA PRO A 168 13.18 25.06 2.60
C PRO A 168 11.89 25.74 3.08
N LEU A 169 11.51 26.88 2.47
CA LEU A 169 10.28 27.62 2.79
C LEU A 169 9.01 26.86 2.38
N VAL A 170 9.02 26.17 1.22
CA VAL A 170 7.91 25.32 0.80
C VAL A 170 7.80 24.09 1.73
N LYS A 171 8.93 23.47 2.08
CA LYS A 171 9.01 22.36 3.04
C LYS A 171 8.44 22.75 4.40
N GLU A 172 8.82 23.92 4.91
CA GLU A 172 8.34 24.51 6.16
C GLU A 172 6.84 24.81 6.13
N ALA A 173 6.33 25.40 5.03
CA ALA A 173 4.91 25.71 4.89
C ALA A 173 4.04 24.44 4.92
N TYR A 174 4.40 23.40 4.16
CA TYR A 174 3.69 22.12 4.18
C TYR A 174 3.80 21.39 5.52
N LEU A 175 4.98 21.41 6.15
CA LEU A 175 5.21 20.80 7.47
C LEU A 175 4.32 21.45 8.54
N ASN A 176 4.24 22.78 8.56
CA ASN A 176 3.36 23.53 9.47
C ASN A 176 1.88 23.27 9.18
N ALA A 177 1.46 23.26 7.91
CA ALA A 177 0.07 23.04 7.54
C ALA A 177 -0.43 21.63 7.90
N TYR A 178 0.39 20.60 7.62
CA TYR A 178 0.06 19.23 8.03
C TYR A 178 0.04 19.11 9.56
N ALA A 179 1.05 19.65 10.26
CA ALA A 179 1.09 19.63 11.72
C ALA A 179 -0.12 20.31 12.37
N LEU A 180 -0.53 21.48 11.87
CA LEU A 180 -1.69 22.21 12.38
C LEU A 180 -2.98 21.37 12.25
N CYS A 181 -3.26 20.83 11.05
CA CYS A 181 -4.39 19.92 10.84
C CYS A 181 -4.34 18.70 11.76
N LEU A 182 -3.17 18.08 11.88
CA LEU A 182 -2.97 16.89 12.70
C LEU A 182 -3.27 17.16 14.18
N PHE A 183 -2.70 18.23 14.75
CA PHE A 183 -2.98 18.66 16.12
C PHE A 183 -4.50 18.82 16.36
N VAL A 184 -5.24 19.42 15.41
CA VAL A 184 -6.70 19.61 15.51
C VAL A 184 -7.48 18.28 15.48
N MET A 185 -6.95 17.23 14.85
CA MET A 185 -7.53 15.86 14.87
C MET A 185 -7.28 15.11 16.19
N MET A 186 -6.29 15.50 16.98
CA MET A 186 -5.83 14.77 18.18
C MET A 186 -6.89 14.44 19.25
N PRO A 187 -7.89 15.30 19.54
CA PRO A 187 -8.96 14.98 20.50
C PRO A 187 -9.73 13.71 20.12
N ILE A 188 -9.84 13.46 18.81
CA ILE A 188 -10.56 12.33 18.25
C ILE A 188 -9.61 11.12 18.14
N ILE A 189 -8.49 11.27 17.41
CA ILE A 189 -7.61 10.13 17.04
C ILE A 189 -6.73 9.59 18.19
N SER A 190 -6.77 10.21 19.37
CA SER A 190 -6.13 9.70 20.60
C SER A 190 -7.10 9.24 21.68
N GLY A 191 -8.41 9.53 21.55
CA GLY A 191 -9.44 9.08 22.49
C GLY A 191 -9.97 7.70 22.15
N ASP A 192 -10.40 7.51 20.90
CA ASP A 192 -11.07 6.30 20.44
C ASP A 192 -10.11 5.26 19.83
N ALA A 193 -10.44 3.99 20.04
CA ALA A 193 -9.74 2.89 19.38
C ALA A 193 -10.20 2.76 17.91
N PRO A 194 -9.28 2.68 16.94
CA PRO A 194 -9.63 2.50 15.52
C PRO A 194 -10.28 1.14 15.30
N VAL A 195 -11.32 1.09 14.45
CA VAL A 195 -12.02 -0.16 14.12
C VAL A 195 -11.05 -1.15 13.48
N ALA A 196 -11.00 -2.38 13.99
CA ALA A 196 -10.11 -3.42 13.48
C ALA A 196 -10.47 -3.76 12.01
N ILE A 197 -9.54 -3.46 11.09
CA ILE A 197 -9.73 -3.64 9.66
C ILE A 197 -9.51 -5.13 9.30
N PRO A 198 -10.52 -5.87 8.83
CA PRO A 198 -10.28 -7.20 8.29
C PRO A 198 -9.53 -7.09 6.94
N GLU A 199 -8.65 -8.05 6.67
CA GLU A 199 -7.86 -8.14 5.42
C GLU A 199 -8.75 -8.29 4.15
N SER A 200 -10.04 -8.59 4.35
CA SER A 200 -11.09 -8.62 3.33
C SER A 200 -12.43 -8.21 3.95
N VAL A 201 -13.28 -7.50 3.21
CA VAL A 201 -14.68 -7.27 3.56
C VAL A 201 -15.50 -8.54 3.23
N PRO A 202 -16.50 -8.95 4.03
CA PRO A 202 -17.41 -10.00 3.62
C PRO A 202 -18.30 -9.51 2.47
N ALA A 203 -18.37 -10.27 1.38
CA ALA A 203 -19.35 -10.09 0.32
C ALA A 203 -20.20 -11.35 0.15
N THR A 204 -21.45 -11.17 -0.27
CA THR A 204 -22.43 -12.24 -0.44
C THR A 204 -22.87 -12.31 -1.91
N ILE A 205 -22.88 -13.49 -2.51
CA ILE A 205 -23.50 -13.70 -3.83
C ILE A 205 -25.02 -13.46 -3.68
N VAL A 206 -25.53 -12.35 -4.21
CA VAL A 206 -26.97 -12.02 -4.18
C VAL A 206 -27.70 -12.32 -5.49
N LYS A 207 -26.96 -12.49 -6.59
CA LYS A 207 -27.50 -12.91 -7.89
C LYS A 207 -26.53 -13.85 -8.58
N SER A 208 -27.06 -14.91 -9.21
CA SER A 208 -26.30 -15.86 -10.01
C SER A 208 -27.09 -16.11 -11.30
N VAL A 209 -26.58 -15.64 -12.44
CA VAL A 209 -27.25 -15.70 -13.75
C VAL A 209 -26.38 -16.50 -14.70
N ILE A 210 -26.91 -17.57 -15.28
CA ILE A 210 -26.25 -18.26 -16.40
C ILE A 210 -26.38 -17.38 -17.63
N VAL A 211 -25.26 -16.99 -18.24
CA VAL A 211 -25.23 -16.17 -19.47
C VAL A 211 -24.74 -16.96 -20.69
N GLY A 212 -24.09 -18.11 -20.48
CA GLY A 212 -23.71 -19.04 -21.54
C GLY A 212 -23.31 -20.40 -20.97
N LYS A 213 -22.93 -21.35 -21.85
CA LYS A 213 -22.45 -22.68 -21.43
C LYS A 213 -21.19 -22.54 -20.59
N GLY A 214 -21.27 -22.82 -19.29
CA GLY A 214 -20.16 -22.65 -18.34
C GLY A 214 -19.87 -21.20 -17.94
N ILE A 215 -20.67 -20.22 -18.38
CA ILE A 215 -20.46 -18.80 -18.07
C ILE A 215 -21.58 -18.29 -17.16
N LYS A 216 -21.22 -17.71 -16.01
CA LYS A 216 -22.15 -17.06 -15.08
C LYS A 216 -21.77 -15.61 -14.82
N ARG A 217 -22.77 -14.74 -14.74
CA ARG A 217 -22.67 -13.44 -14.07
C ARG A 217 -23.05 -13.61 -12.60
N LEU A 218 -22.18 -13.18 -11.70
CA LEU A 218 -22.44 -13.15 -10.27
C LEU A 218 -22.53 -11.69 -9.81
N THR A 219 -23.55 -11.34 -9.03
CA THR A 219 -23.64 -10.05 -8.35
C THR A 219 -23.31 -10.25 -6.87
N LEU A 220 -22.34 -9.48 -6.38
CA LEU A 220 -21.81 -9.53 -5.03
C LEU A 220 -22.26 -8.29 -4.26
N LYS A 221 -22.96 -8.48 -3.14
CA LYS A 221 -23.34 -7.41 -2.21
C LYS A 221 -22.36 -7.35 -1.05
N TYR A 222 -21.93 -6.16 -0.69
CA TYR A 222 -21.04 -5.87 0.43
C TYR A 222 -21.65 -4.73 1.29
N ASN A 223 -20.98 -4.35 2.37
CA ASN A 223 -21.41 -3.24 3.23
C ASN A 223 -20.25 -2.25 3.47
N PHE A 224 -19.78 -1.63 2.39
CA PHE A 224 -18.69 -0.66 2.40
C PHE A 224 -18.75 0.25 1.15
N PRO A 225 -18.45 1.56 1.25
CA PRO A 225 -18.41 2.47 0.09
C PRO A 225 -17.18 2.22 -0.80
N LEU A 226 -17.25 1.19 -1.65
CA LEU A 226 -16.19 0.81 -2.57
C LEU A 226 -16.29 1.62 -3.88
N ARG A 227 -15.24 2.39 -4.23
CA ARG A 227 -15.16 3.10 -5.52
C ARG A 227 -14.26 2.37 -6.51
N PHE A 228 -14.75 2.19 -7.72
CA PHE A 228 -14.07 1.54 -8.83
C PHE A 228 -14.56 2.14 -10.15
N HIS A 229 -13.79 1.92 -11.20
CA HIS A 229 -14.04 2.46 -12.54
C HIS A 229 -14.18 1.34 -13.58
N PRO A 230 -14.76 1.64 -14.76
CA PRO A 230 -14.81 0.69 -15.86
C PRO A 230 -13.41 0.21 -16.29
N GLY A 231 -13.17 -1.10 -16.16
CA GLY A 231 -11.88 -1.75 -16.39
C GLY A 231 -11.17 -2.24 -15.13
N ASP A 232 -11.49 -1.71 -13.95
CA ASP A 232 -10.94 -2.21 -12.68
C ASP A 232 -11.33 -3.67 -12.43
N ALA A 233 -10.50 -4.37 -11.65
CA ALA A 233 -10.73 -5.74 -11.19
C ALA A 233 -10.87 -5.78 -9.66
N VAL A 234 -11.45 -6.86 -9.15
CA VAL A 234 -11.57 -7.13 -7.71
C VAL A 234 -11.02 -8.50 -7.36
N TRP A 235 -10.29 -8.58 -6.26
CA TRP A 235 -9.76 -9.84 -5.72
C TRP A 235 -10.80 -10.51 -4.80
N LEU A 236 -11.00 -11.82 -5.00
CA LEU A 236 -11.92 -12.64 -4.23
C LEU A 236 -11.19 -13.84 -3.63
N GLY A 237 -11.33 -14.02 -2.32
CA GLY A 237 -10.86 -15.21 -1.60
C GLY A 237 -12.00 -16.16 -1.25
N PHE A 238 -11.77 -17.45 -1.49
CA PHE A 238 -12.74 -18.52 -1.25
C PHE A 238 -12.02 -19.88 -1.15
N PRO A 239 -12.62 -20.90 -0.51
CA PRO A 239 -12.03 -22.23 -0.45
C PRO A 239 -12.16 -22.96 -1.81
N VAL A 240 -11.13 -23.70 -2.18
CA VAL A 240 -11.13 -24.73 -3.23
C VAL A 240 -10.42 -25.93 -2.63
N ASP A 241 -11.07 -27.09 -2.60
CA ASP A 241 -10.52 -28.33 -2.04
C ASP A 241 -9.96 -28.16 -0.61
N SER A 242 -10.69 -27.41 0.23
CA SER A 242 -10.33 -26.99 1.59
C SER A 242 -9.12 -26.04 1.72
N VAL A 243 -8.48 -25.64 0.62
CA VAL A 243 -7.42 -24.62 0.59
C VAL A 243 -8.02 -23.26 0.22
N GLU A 244 -7.68 -22.20 0.96
CA GLU A 244 -8.11 -20.84 0.58
C GLU A 244 -7.30 -20.34 -0.62
N VAL A 245 -7.98 -20.07 -1.73
CA VAL A 245 -7.40 -19.43 -2.91
C VAL A 245 -7.88 -17.99 -3.03
N CYS A 246 -7.05 -17.13 -3.60
CA CYS A 246 -7.44 -15.78 -4.01
C CYS A 246 -7.28 -15.64 -5.53
N ARG A 247 -8.24 -14.97 -6.18
CA ARG A 247 -8.32 -14.77 -7.64
C ARG A 247 -8.84 -13.38 -7.95
N HIS A 248 -8.30 -12.72 -8.98
CA HIS A 248 -8.90 -11.50 -9.52
C HIS A 248 -9.99 -11.79 -10.55
N TYR A 249 -10.98 -10.89 -10.62
CA TYR A 249 -12.01 -10.87 -11.65
C TYR A 249 -12.29 -9.43 -12.07
N THR A 250 -12.33 -9.18 -13.39
CA THR A 250 -12.78 -7.90 -13.96
C THR A 250 -14.20 -7.57 -13.50
N ILE A 251 -14.43 -6.31 -13.11
CA ILE A 251 -15.74 -5.85 -12.69
C ILE A 251 -16.60 -5.57 -13.93
N ALA A 252 -17.74 -6.26 -14.02
CA ALA A 252 -18.68 -6.28 -15.14
C ALA A 252 -19.91 -5.38 -14.90
N SER A 253 -19.77 -4.33 -14.10
CA SER A 253 -20.84 -3.37 -13.76
C SER A 253 -20.25 -1.97 -13.55
N PRO A 254 -21.04 -0.91 -13.74
CA PRO A 254 -20.66 0.44 -13.29
C PRO A 254 -20.54 0.51 -11.76
N CYS A 255 -19.75 1.45 -11.24
CA CYS A 255 -19.94 1.94 -9.87
C CYS A 255 -21.17 2.87 -9.87
N THR A 256 -22.02 2.75 -8.85
CA THR A 256 -23.26 3.53 -8.71
C THR A 256 -23.35 4.06 -7.28
N ASP A 257 -23.70 5.34 -7.12
CA ASP A 257 -23.81 5.97 -5.79
C ASP A 257 -24.87 5.28 -4.92
N GLY A 258 -24.55 5.08 -3.64
CA GLY A 258 -25.40 4.40 -2.67
C GLY A 258 -25.56 2.88 -2.86
N LEU A 259 -25.08 2.31 -3.96
CA LEU A 259 -25.23 0.88 -4.27
C LEU A 259 -23.96 0.08 -3.92
N TYR A 260 -24.02 -0.68 -2.82
CA TYR A 260 -22.93 -1.56 -2.38
C TYR A 260 -22.97 -2.93 -3.07
N GLU A 261 -23.08 -2.92 -4.40
CA GLU A 261 -23.11 -4.13 -5.24
C GLU A 261 -22.21 -3.97 -6.47
N LEU A 262 -21.51 -5.06 -6.83
CA LEU A 262 -20.77 -5.16 -8.09
C LEU A 262 -21.08 -6.49 -8.78
N SER A 263 -20.96 -6.53 -10.11
CA SER A 263 -21.03 -7.77 -10.88
C SER A 263 -19.64 -8.21 -11.33
N ILE A 264 -19.44 -9.52 -11.42
CA ILE A 264 -18.35 -10.15 -12.18
C ILE A 264 -18.95 -11.14 -13.17
N VAL A 265 -18.20 -11.47 -14.23
CA VAL A 265 -18.52 -12.58 -15.12
C VAL A 265 -17.41 -13.62 -15.02
N VAL A 266 -17.81 -14.86 -14.73
CA VAL A 266 -16.94 -16.00 -14.48
C VAL A 266 -17.23 -17.06 -15.54
N GLU A 267 -16.18 -17.59 -16.16
CA GLU A 267 -16.25 -18.74 -17.05
C GLU A 267 -15.54 -19.93 -16.41
N ASP A 268 -16.17 -21.09 -16.51
CA ASP A 268 -15.70 -22.33 -15.90
C ASP A 268 -14.56 -22.99 -16.72
N ARG A 269 -13.32 -22.67 -16.35
CA ARG A 269 -12.08 -23.17 -17.00
C ARG A 269 -11.01 -23.71 -16.03
N SER A 270 -11.30 -23.77 -14.73
CA SER A 270 -10.35 -24.09 -13.66
C SER A 270 -11.08 -24.54 -12.39
N PRO A 271 -10.45 -25.28 -11.45
CA PRO A 271 -11.08 -25.63 -10.17
C PRO A 271 -11.62 -24.41 -9.40
N SER A 272 -10.88 -23.29 -9.42
CA SER A 272 -11.31 -22.04 -8.78
C SER A 272 -12.52 -21.36 -9.44
N SER A 273 -12.61 -21.36 -10.77
CA SER A 273 -13.79 -20.86 -11.47
C SER A 273 -14.97 -21.83 -11.36
N HIS A 274 -14.70 -23.15 -11.34
CA HIS A 274 -15.72 -24.18 -11.19
C HIS A 274 -16.40 -24.08 -9.83
N TRP A 275 -15.61 -23.97 -8.76
CA TRP A 275 -16.13 -23.72 -7.42
C TRP A 275 -17.01 -22.47 -7.40
N LEU A 276 -16.53 -21.35 -7.95
CA LEU A 276 -17.26 -20.09 -7.94
C LEU A 276 -18.54 -20.11 -8.81
N CYS A 277 -18.51 -20.82 -9.96
CA CYS A 277 -19.67 -21.05 -10.82
C CYS A 277 -20.69 -22.01 -10.20
N THR A 278 -20.30 -22.93 -9.33
CA THR A 278 -21.22 -23.88 -8.67
C THR A 278 -21.89 -23.31 -7.42
N GLN A 279 -21.44 -22.17 -6.89
CA GLN A 279 -22.00 -21.59 -5.67
C GLN A 279 -23.47 -21.15 -5.78
N PRO A 280 -24.28 -21.37 -4.73
CA PRO A 280 -25.62 -20.80 -4.61
C PRO A 280 -25.58 -19.30 -4.25
N VAL A 281 -26.75 -18.67 -4.39
CA VAL A 281 -27.03 -17.38 -3.75
C VAL A 281 -26.94 -17.54 -2.23
N ASN A 282 -26.49 -16.49 -1.54
CA ASN A 282 -26.12 -16.41 -0.12
C ASN A 282 -24.75 -17.01 0.26
N THR A 283 -23.99 -17.61 -0.65
CA THR A 283 -22.57 -17.94 -0.37
C THR A 283 -21.78 -16.66 -0.08
N LYS A 284 -20.97 -16.70 0.98
CA LYS A 284 -20.06 -15.63 1.40
C LYS A 284 -18.68 -15.81 0.79
N LEU A 285 -18.09 -14.72 0.32
CA LEU A 285 -16.75 -14.59 -0.24
C LEU A 285 -15.96 -13.55 0.56
N LYS A 286 -14.63 -13.65 0.54
CA LYS A 286 -13.74 -12.59 1.01
C LYS A 286 -13.51 -11.59 -0.12
N LEU A 287 -14.06 -10.39 0.00
CA LEU A 287 -13.85 -9.27 -0.93
C LEU A 287 -12.59 -8.50 -0.53
N PHE A 288 -11.54 -8.63 -1.33
CA PHE A 288 -10.31 -7.86 -1.16
C PHE A 288 -10.39 -6.56 -1.99
N TRP A 289 -9.26 -5.89 -2.16
CA TRP A 289 -9.16 -4.54 -2.73
C TRP A 289 -9.48 -4.51 -4.22
N ILE A 290 -9.87 -3.32 -4.68
CA ILE A 290 -9.84 -2.99 -6.11
C ILE A 290 -8.39 -2.99 -6.58
N GLU A 291 -8.14 -3.64 -7.73
CA GLU A 291 -6.89 -3.57 -8.48
C GLU A 291 -7.13 -2.87 -9.83
N SER A 292 -6.15 -2.09 -10.24
CA SER A 292 -6.24 -1.13 -11.34
C SER A 292 -4.97 -1.17 -12.18
N ASP A 293 -4.91 -2.09 -13.14
CA ASP A 293 -3.88 -2.06 -14.18
C ASP A 293 -4.28 -1.01 -15.24
N VAL A 294 -5.43 -1.25 -15.90
CA VAL A 294 -5.93 -0.44 -17.02
C VAL A 294 -7.43 -0.17 -16.83
N ARG A 295 -7.82 1.11 -16.81
CA ARG A 295 -9.22 1.57 -16.63
C ARG A 295 -9.51 2.88 -17.36
N LEU A 296 -10.78 3.25 -17.41
CA LEU A 296 -11.25 4.54 -17.94
C LEU A 296 -11.77 5.43 -16.80
N GLU A 297 -11.18 6.64 -16.67
CA GLU A 297 -11.53 7.64 -15.67
C GLU A 297 -12.82 8.39 -16.07
N THR A 298 -13.96 7.70 -16.07
CA THR A 298 -15.25 8.27 -16.53
C THR A 298 -15.73 9.49 -15.73
N ASP A 299 -15.18 9.71 -14.53
CA ASP A 299 -15.41 10.89 -13.70
C ASP A 299 -14.39 12.04 -13.98
N VAL A 300 -13.63 11.95 -15.08
CA VAL A 300 -12.91 13.06 -15.72
C VAL A 300 -13.03 12.93 -17.27
N PRO A 301 -14.20 13.18 -17.88
CA PRO A 301 -14.46 12.91 -19.29
C PRO A 301 -13.44 13.52 -20.27
N ASP A 302 -12.97 14.74 -20.00
CA ASP A 302 -12.00 15.45 -20.85
C ASP A 302 -10.61 14.79 -20.93
N ALA A 303 -10.29 13.92 -19.98
CA ALA A 303 -9.01 13.20 -19.92
C ALA A 303 -9.05 11.82 -20.64
N LEU A 304 -10.20 11.41 -21.15
CA LEU A 304 -10.36 10.15 -21.88
C LEU A 304 -9.87 10.29 -23.34
N PRO A 305 -9.20 9.28 -23.92
CA PRO A 305 -8.85 9.31 -25.34
C PRO A 305 -10.09 9.47 -26.22
N LYS A 306 -9.98 10.22 -27.33
CA LYS A 306 -11.13 10.46 -28.23
C LYS A 306 -11.42 9.31 -29.19
N ASN A 307 -10.39 8.54 -29.57
CA ASN A 307 -10.52 7.40 -30.48
C ASN A 307 -9.98 6.15 -29.75
N ILE A 308 -10.89 5.28 -29.32
CA ILE A 308 -10.57 4.09 -28.52
C ILE A 308 -10.78 2.84 -29.37
N VAL A 309 -9.77 1.97 -29.39
CA VAL A 309 -9.85 0.64 -30.02
C VAL A 309 -9.67 -0.44 -28.96
N PHE A 310 -10.55 -1.43 -28.96
CA PHE A 310 -10.50 -2.60 -28.10
C PHE A 310 -10.22 -3.84 -28.95
N ILE A 311 -9.18 -4.62 -28.63
CA ILE A 311 -8.81 -5.84 -29.36
C ILE A 311 -8.75 -7.02 -28.40
N SER A 312 -9.68 -7.97 -28.51
CA SER A 312 -9.83 -9.05 -27.51
C SER A 312 -9.92 -10.45 -28.10
N TYR A 313 -9.51 -11.48 -27.35
CA TYR A 313 -9.72 -12.89 -27.71
C TYR A 313 -10.63 -13.61 -26.69
N GLY A 314 -11.76 -14.15 -27.16
CA GLY A 314 -12.73 -14.88 -26.35
C GLY A 314 -13.23 -14.07 -25.14
N TYR A 315 -13.21 -14.69 -23.95
CA TYR A 315 -13.65 -14.08 -22.68
C TYR A 315 -12.90 -12.78 -22.32
N CYS A 316 -11.73 -12.52 -22.90
CA CYS A 316 -11.00 -11.27 -22.70
C CYS A 316 -11.72 -10.02 -23.28
N CYS A 317 -12.89 -10.18 -23.92
CA CYS A 317 -13.77 -9.07 -24.28
C CYS A 317 -14.57 -8.48 -23.09
N ILE A 318 -14.77 -9.23 -22.00
CA ILE A 318 -15.49 -8.80 -20.78
C ILE A 318 -15.08 -7.38 -20.29
N PRO A 319 -13.78 -7.06 -20.07
CA PRO A 319 -13.35 -5.73 -19.66
C PRO A 319 -13.73 -4.62 -20.63
N PHE A 320 -13.66 -4.89 -21.93
CA PHE A 320 -13.90 -3.89 -22.96
C PHE A 320 -15.39 -3.62 -23.15
N ILE A 321 -16.25 -4.60 -22.92
CA ILE A 321 -17.71 -4.40 -22.83
C ILE A 321 -18.05 -3.53 -21.60
N ALA A 322 -17.45 -3.83 -20.43
CA ALA A 322 -17.64 -3.03 -19.21
C ALA A 322 -17.12 -1.58 -19.35
N MET A 323 -15.93 -1.40 -19.95
CA MET A 323 -15.38 -0.09 -20.33
C MET A 323 -16.30 0.68 -21.27
N THR A 324 -16.87 0.00 -22.28
CA THR A 324 -17.80 0.61 -23.24
C THR A 324 -19.09 1.06 -22.54
N GLU A 325 -19.68 0.26 -21.65
CA GLU A 325 -20.85 0.68 -20.86
C GLU A 325 -20.53 1.90 -19.97
N GLY A 326 -19.29 1.97 -19.46
CA GLY A 326 -18.76 3.14 -18.75
C GLY A 326 -18.75 4.41 -19.60
N LEU A 327 -18.19 4.32 -20.81
CA LEU A 327 -18.17 5.43 -21.77
C LEU A 327 -19.58 5.85 -22.22
N GLU A 328 -20.46 4.88 -22.43
CA GLU A 328 -21.86 5.11 -22.85
C GLU A 328 -22.64 5.94 -21.82
N ARG A 329 -22.32 5.77 -20.53
CA ARG A 329 -22.91 6.55 -19.42
C ARG A 329 -22.46 8.01 -19.40
N VAL A 330 -21.32 8.34 -19.99
CA VAL A 330 -20.77 9.71 -20.04
C VAL A 330 -20.81 10.36 -21.42
N LYS A 331 -21.55 9.77 -22.38
CA LYS A 331 -21.73 10.25 -23.77
C LYS A 331 -22.36 11.65 -23.96
N LYS A 332 -22.71 12.34 -22.86
CA LYS A 332 -23.14 13.76 -22.85
C LYS A 332 -21.99 14.73 -22.52
N GLN A 333 -20.83 14.21 -22.12
CA GLN A 333 -19.66 14.95 -21.66
C GLN A 333 -18.40 14.51 -22.43
N TRP A 334 -18.29 13.23 -22.76
CA TRP A 334 -17.27 12.70 -23.67
C TRP A 334 -17.79 12.58 -25.10
N TYR A 335 -17.03 13.13 -26.05
CA TYR A 335 -17.32 13.12 -27.49
C TYR A 335 -16.18 12.43 -28.25
N GLY A 336 -16.31 11.12 -28.43
CA GLY A 336 -15.32 10.27 -29.08
C GLY A 336 -15.93 9.02 -29.72
N SER A 337 -15.08 8.09 -30.18
CA SER A 337 -15.45 6.84 -30.86
C SER A 337 -14.85 5.61 -30.19
N VAL A 338 -15.55 4.46 -30.29
CA VAL A 338 -15.14 3.18 -29.71
C VAL A 338 -15.29 2.05 -30.74
N THR A 339 -14.17 1.47 -31.18
CA THR A 339 -14.15 0.32 -32.11
C THR A 339 -13.66 -0.93 -31.39
N ALA A 340 -14.52 -1.94 -31.23
CA ALA A 340 -14.14 -3.24 -30.66
C ALA A 340 -13.95 -4.29 -31.76
N LEU A 341 -12.75 -4.86 -31.84
CA LEU A 341 -12.45 -6.08 -32.57
C LEU A 341 -12.41 -7.25 -31.57
N GLN A 342 -13.40 -8.14 -31.67
CA GLN A 342 -13.48 -9.34 -30.86
C GLN A 342 -13.13 -10.56 -31.72
N CYS A 343 -12.17 -11.35 -31.26
CA CYS A 343 -11.68 -12.54 -31.93
C CYS A 343 -12.06 -13.80 -31.15
N ALA A 344 -12.44 -14.85 -31.87
CA ALA A 344 -12.75 -16.19 -31.35
C ALA A 344 -12.72 -17.18 -32.52
N PRO A 345 -12.71 -18.51 -32.30
CA PRO A 345 -12.86 -19.49 -33.37
C PRO A 345 -14.17 -19.32 -34.17
N THR A 346 -15.26 -18.96 -33.48
CA THR A 346 -16.54 -18.56 -34.09
C THR A 346 -17.15 -17.34 -33.41
N GLU A 347 -17.86 -16.51 -34.17
CA GLU A 347 -18.58 -15.32 -33.65
C GLU A 347 -19.62 -15.69 -32.57
N LYS A 348 -20.22 -16.89 -32.71
CA LYS A 348 -21.23 -17.43 -31.79
C LYS A 348 -20.70 -17.65 -30.36
N GLU A 349 -19.39 -17.83 -30.19
CA GLU A 349 -18.76 -17.94 -28.86
C GLU A 349 -18.71 -16.58 -28.12
N LEU A 350 -18.82 -15.46 -28.85
CA LEU A 350 -18.77 -14.11 -28.27
C LEU A 350 -20.13 -13.59 -27.80
N GLU A 351 -21.22 -14.12 -28.37
CA GLU A 351 -22.59 -13.70 -28.06
C GLU A 351 -22.93 -13.75 -26.55
N PRO A 352 -22.58 -14.81 -25.78
CA PRO A 352 -22.82 -14.86 -24.33
C PRO A 352 -22.20 -13.70 -23.54
N TYR A 353 -21.05 -13.18 -23.99
CA TYR A 353 -20.44 -12.01 -23.36
C TYR A 353 -21.13 -10.72 -23.80
N ASN A 354 -21.39 -10.57 -25.11
CA ASN A 354 -22.01 -9.37 -25.67
C ASN A 354 -23.43 -9.09 -25.17
N VAL A 355 -24.15 -10.10 -24.66
CA VAL A 355 -25.47 -9.91 -24.02
C VAL A 355 -25.50 -10.19 -22.52
N GLY A 356 -24.49 -10.87 -21.96
CA GLY A 356 -24.41 -11.22 -20.53
C GLY A 356 -23.55 -10.27 -19.68
N VAL A 357 -22.58 -9.57 -20.30
CA VAL A 357 -21.69 -8.60 -19.63
C VAL A 357 -22.32 -7.21 -19.50
N PRO A 358 -23.14 -6.69 -20.43
CA PRO A 358 -23.88 -5.45 -20.20
C PRO A 358 -24.83 -5.55 -19.01
N THR A 359 -24.99 -4.45 -18.26
CA THR A 359 -25.91 -4.37 -17.11
C THR A 359 -27.38 -4.50 -17.55
N LYS A 360 -27.71 -4.05 -18.78
CA LYS A 360 -28.96 -4.38 -19.49
C LYS A 360 -28.87 -5.83 -20.01
N LEU A 361 -28.97 -6.79 -19.10
CA LEU A 361 -28.89 -8.22 -19.40
C LEU A 361 -29.78 -8.64 -20.57
N TRP A 362 -29.24 -9.50 -21.44
CA TRP A 362 -29.87 -10.01 -22.66
C TRP A 362 -30.05 -8.98 -23.78
N ALA A 363 -29.41 -7.81 -23.68
CA ALA A 363 -29.30 -6.84 -24.75
C ALA A 363 -27.84 -6.42 -24.99
N LYS A 364 -27.53 -6.03 -26.23
CA LYS A 364 -26.23 -5.45 -26.60
C LYS A 364 -26.19 -3.97 -26.23
N ILE A 365 -24.98 -3.39 -26.19
CA ILE A 365 -24.80 -1.94 -26.05
C ILE A 365 -25.13 -1.28 -27.39
N GLU A 366 -26.21 -0.49 -27.40
CA GLU A 366 -26.74 0.19 -28.59
C GLU A 366 -26.38 1.68 -28.52
N TRP A 367 -25.29 2.07 -29.20
CA TRP A 367 -24.77 3.43 -29.18
C TRP A 367 -24.01 3.75 -30.48
N ASP A 368 -24.34 4.88 -31.12
CA ASP A 368 -23.83 5.21 -32.46
C ASP A 368 -22.30 5.37 -32.54
N ALA A 369 -21.66 5.80 -31.46
CA ALA A 369 -20.21 5.91 -31.38
C ALA A 369 -19.49 4.58 -31.08
N TYR A 370 -20.23 3.52 -30.71
CA TYR A 370 -19.69 2.18 -30.51
C TYR A 370 -19.90 1.31 -31.76
N LYS A 371 -18.86 0.60 -32.18
CA LYS A 371 -18.92 -0.38 -33.27
C LYS A 371 -18.18 -1.64 -32.85
N VAL A 372 -18.87 -2.79 -32.87
CA VAL A 372 -18.29 -4.10 -32.60
C VAL A 372 -18.12 -4.87 -33.91
N HIS A 373 -16.98 -5.53 -34.06
CA HIS A 373 -16.58 -6.29 -35.23
C HIS A 373 -16.01 -7.63 -34.81
N TYR A 374 -16.37 -8.68 -35.54
CA TYR A 374 -15.78 -10.01 -35.41
C TYR A 374 -14.70 -10.25 -36.49
N ASP A 375 -13.65 -10.98 -36.12
CA ASP A 375 -12.71 -11.63 -37.04
C ASP A 375 -12.02 -12.80 -36.31
N PRO A 376 -11.80 -13.99 -36.89
CA PRO A 376 -11.12 -15.07 -36.17
C PRO A 376 -9.71 -14.71 -35.66
N PHE A 377 -9.02 -13.78 -36.32
CA PHE A 377 -7.69 -13.31 -35.94
C PHE A 377 -7.44 -11.86 -36.37
N VAL A 378 -6.54 -11.17 -35.67
CA VAL A 378 -6.26 -9.75 -35.92
C VAL A 378 -5.36 -9.59 -37.16
N THR A 379 -5.89 -8.97 -38.22
CA THR A 379 -5.13 -8.68 -39.45
C THR A 379 -4.92 -7.18 -39.67
N VAL A 380 -3.82 -6.84 -40.36
CA VAL A 380 -3.53 -5.48 -40.84
C VAL A 380 -4.67 -4.94 -41.72
N ALA A 381 -5.23 -5.79 -42.58
CA ALA A 381 -6.33 -5.42 -43.47
C ALA A 381 -7.61 -5.10 -42.69
N LYS A 382 -7.99 -5.95 -41.72
CA LYS A 382 -9.17 -5.73 -40.87
C LYS A 382 -9.04 -4.47 -40.03
N LEU A 383 -7.87 -4.21 -39.44
CA LEU A 383 -7.63 -2.98 -38.68
C LEU A 383 -7.76 -1.72 -39.55
N LYS A 384 -7.18 -1.71 -40.76
CA LYS A 384 -7.37 -0.60 -41.72
C LYS A 384 -8.81 -0.43 -42.22
N GLN A 385 -9.63 -1.49 -42.17
CA GLN A 385 -11.04 -1.45 -42.54
C GLN A 385 -11.92 -0.81 -41.44
N ILE A 386 -11.62 -1.08 -40.17
CA ILE A 386 -12.51 -0.72 -39.04
C ILE A 386 -12.02 0.46 -38.19
N VAL A 387 -10.74 0.85 -38.29
CA VAL A 387 -10.16 1.98 -37.54
C VAL A 387 -9.81 3.11 -38.53
N PRO A 388 -10.70 4.10 -38.75
CA PRO A 388 -10.49 5.12 -39.79
C PRO A 388 -9.36 6.11 -39.47
N ASP A 389 -9.13 6.42 -38.18
CA ASP A 389 -7.96 7.17 -37.71
C ASP A 389 -7.15 6.33 -36.75
N ILE A 390 -6.37 5.40 -37.32
CA ILE A 390 -5.48 4.52 -36.56
C ILE A 390 -4.23 5.24 -35.99
N ALA A 391 -3.96 6.47 -36.45
CA ALA A 391 -2.78 7.23 -36.05
C ALA A 391 -3.00 7.97 -34.72
N SER A 392 -4.18 8.57 -34.51
CA SER A 392 -4.54 9.21 -33.23
C SER A 392 -5.13 8.24 -32.20
N ALA A 393 -5.60 7.07 -32.64
CA ALA A 393 -6.25 6.10 -31.76
C ALA A 393 -5.35 5.53 -30.66
N VAL A 394 -5.97 5.28 -29.50
CA VAL A 394 -5.40 4.51 -28.39
C VAL A 394 -6.00 3.11 -28.41
N VAL A 395 -5.16 2.08 -28.36
CA VAL A 395 -5.61 0.68 -28.43
C VAL A 395 -5.33 -0.07 -27.14
N TYR A 396 -6.36 -0.75 -26.65
CA TYR A 396 -6.28 -1.66 -25.51
C TYR A 396 -6.43 -3.10 -26.03
N VAL A 397 -5.51 -3.98 -25.67
CA VAL A 397 -5.46 -5.36 -26.18
C VAL A 397 -5.49 -6.38 -25.04
N SER A 398 -6.30 -7.44 -25.16
CA SER A 398 -6.44 -8.47 -24.12
C SER A 398 -6.61 -9.88 -24.69
N GLY A 399 -5.80 -10.83 -24.23
CA GLY A 399 -5.84 -12.22 -24.68
C GLY A 399 -4.58 -12.99 -24.28
N PRO A 400 -4.39 -14.21 -24.82
CA PRO A 400 -3.13 -14.95 -24.67
C PRO A 400 -1.92 -14.15 -25.18
N LYS A 401 -0.73 -14.37 -24.62
CA LYS A 401 0.48 -13.60 -24.94
C LYS A 401 0.83 -13.59 -26.44
N ASP A 402 0.59 -14.70 -27.14
CA ASP A 402 0.80 -14.79 -28.59
C ASP A 402 -0.23 -13.97 -29.39
N PHE A 403 -1.48 -13.92 -28.92
CA PHE A 403 -2.53 -13.06 -29.48
C PHE A 403 -2.22 -11.58 -29.27
N VAL A 404 -1.82 -11.17 -28.06
CA VAL A 404 -1.37 -9.80 -27.76
C VAL A 404 -0.19 -9.41 -28.65
N SER A 405 0.78 -10.31 -28.80
CA SER A 405 1.95 -10.11 -29.67
C SER A 405 1.57 -10.02 -31.16
N MET A 406 0.64 -10.84 -31.63
CA MET A 406 0.09 -10.78 -32.99
C MET A 406 -0.66 -9.46 -33.24
N ALA A 407 -1.57 -9.10 -32.34
CA ALA A 407 -2.37 -7.87 -32.43
C ALA A 407 -1.48 -6.61 -32.42
N THR A 408 -0.45 -6.57 -31.57
CA THR A 408 0.52 -5.47 -31.51
C THR A 408 1.34 -5.34 -32.80
N ARG A 409 1.70 -6.46 -33.44
CA ARG A 409 2.34 -6.45 -34.78
C ARG A 409 1.36 -5.99 -35.87
N ALA A 410 0.11 -6.45 -35.83
CA ALA A 410 -0.92 -6.06 -36.80
C ALA A 410 -1.28 -4.57 -36.68
N TRP A 411 -1.35 -4.02 -35.47
CA TRP A 411 -1.55 -2.60 -35.20
C TRP A 411 -0.44 -1.73 -35.81
N ALA A 412 0.82 -2.08 -35.54
CA ALA A 412 1.98 -1.39 -36.13
C ALA A 412 2.00 -1.50 -37.67
N GLY A 413 1.70 -2.67 -38.23
CA GLY A 413 1.60 -2.87 -39.68
C GLY A 413 0.40 -2.16 -40.33
N ALA A 414 -0.63 -1.85 -39.55
CA ALA A 414 -1.79 -1.05 -39.97
C ALA A 414 -1.51 0.46 -39.94
N GLY A 415 -0.44 0.91 -39.28
CA GLY A 415 -0.03 2.31 -39.18
C GLY A 415 -0.20 2.93 -37.79
N GLY A 416 -0.69 2.16 -36.81
CA GLY A 416 -0.87 2.62 -35.44
C GLY A 416 0.42 2.65 -34.64
N SER A 417 0.57 3.65 -33.78
CA SER A 417 1.73 3.78 -32.89
C SER A 417 1.80 2.65 -31.86
N LYS A 418 2.98 2.05 -31.68
CA LYS A 418 3.24 1.08 -30.59
C LYS A 418 3.17 1.72 -29.20
N ALA A 419 3.45 3.02 -29.08
CA ALA A 419 3.34 3.73 -27.80
C ALA A 419 1.87 3.94 -27.37
N ASN A 420 0.93 3.79 -28.30
CA ASN A 420 -0.51 3.87 -28.04
C ASN A 420 -1.12 2.49 -27.70
N VAL A 421 -0.30 1.43 -27.61
CA VAL A 421 -0.75 0.05 -27.29
C VAL A 421 -0.65 -0.17 -25.78
N THR A 422 -1.80 -0.45 -25.16
CA THR A 422 -1.90 -0.82 -23.75
C THR A 422 -2.37 -2.28 -23.64
N GLU A 423 -1.56 -3.16 -23.05
CA GLU A 423 -2.01 -4.52 -22.73
C GLU A 423 -2.92 -4.49 -21.49
N TYR A 424 -4.16 -5.00 -21.62
CA TYR A 424 -5.05 -5.32 -20.50
C TYR A 424 -4.88 -6.80 -20.17
N SER A 425 -4.22 -7.11 -19.06
CA SER A 425 -3.87 -8.49 -18.72
C SER A 425 -3.93 -8.74 -17.22
N PHE A 426 -5.02 -9.36 -16.78
CA PHE A 426 -5.16 -9.93 -15.44
C PHE A 426 -4.83 -11.42 -15.49
N ASP A 427 -3.53 -11.71 -15.56
CA ASP A 427 -3.01 -13.07 -15.47
C ASP A 427 -2.86 -13.48 -13.99
N ASN A 428 -3.55 -14.54 -13.57
CA ASN A 428 -3.48 -15.07 -12.19
C ASN A 428 -2.08 -15.64 -11.83
N THR A 429 -1.13 -15.59 -12.76
CA THR A 429 0.31 -15.81 -12.56
C THR A 429 1.04 -14.62 -11.93
N ARG A 430 0.45 -13.41 -11.92
CA ARG A 430 0.87 -12.35 -11.01
C ARG A 430 0.48 -12.75 -9.58
N GLY A 431 1.46 -13.19 -8.80
CA GLY A 431 1.26 -13.40 -7.37
C GLY A 431 0.83 -12.09 -6.71
N PHE A 432 -0.34 -12.10 -6.05
CA PHE A 432 -1.01 -10.94 -5.40
C PHE A 432 0.01 -9.93 -4.89
N ALA A 433 0.08 -8.78 -5.57
CA ALA A 433 0.95 -7.68 -5.18
C ALA A 433 0.56 -7.20 -3.77
N LEU A 434 1.50 -7.29 -2.82
CA LEU A 434 1.32 -7.00 -1.39
C LEU A 434 0.66 -8.10 -0.52
N SER A 435 0.51 -9.35 -0.97
CA SER A 435 0.09 -10.44 -0.05
C SER A 435 1.23 -10.84 0.90
N LYS A 436 0.91 -11.35 2.10
CA LYS A 436 1.90 -11.84 3.07
C LYS A 436 2.84 -12.93 2.51
N VAL A 437 2.41 -13.65 1.47
CA VAL A 437 3.21 -14.67 0.76
C VAL A 437 4.05 -14.02 -0.35
N ALA A 438 3.45 -13.19 -1.21
CA ALA A 438 4.19 -12.52 -2.28
C ALA A 438 5.25 -11.54 -1.75
N LEU A 439 4.98 -10.82 -0.66
CA LEU A 439 5.95 -9.94 0.00
C LEU A 439 7.17 -10.69 0.56
N LYS A 440 7.02 -11.98 0.92
CA LYS A 440 8.16 -12.85 1.25
C LYS A 440 8.93 -13.26 -0.01
N ALA A 441 8.22 -13.66 -1.07
CA ALA A 441 8.84 -14.11 -2.33
C ALA A 441 9.55 -12.97 -3.10
N GLN A 442 8.99 -11.76 -3.10
CA GLN A 442 9.54 -10.60 -3.81
C GLN A 442 10.83 -10.08 -3.13
N LYS A 443 11.01 -10.32 -1.83
CA LYS A 443 12.31 -10.16 -1.13
C LYS A 443 13.39 -11.14 -1.61
N GLN A 444 13.07 -12.17 -2.38
CA GLN A 444 14.02 -13.22 -2.81
C GLN A 444 14.45 -13.10 -4.29
N SER A 445 13.74 -12.35 -5.14
CA SER A 445 13.96 -12.39 -6.61
C SER A 445 14.58 -11.15 -7.24
N SER A 446 14.51 -9.97 -6.62
CA SER A 446 15.10 -8.74 -7.19
C SER A 446 16.59 -8.58 -6.86
N SER A 447 17.41 -9.57 -7.24
CA SER A 447 18.86 -9.56 -7.03
C SER A 447 19.63 -9.34 -8.33
N THR A 448 20.14 -8.12 -8.51
CA THR A 448 21.47 -7.89 -9.12
C THR A 448 22.41 -7.33 -8.03
N ALA A 449 22.51 -8.07 -6.93
CA ALA A 449 23.32 -7.71 -5.78
C ALA A 449 24.82 -7.98 -6.02
N LEU A 450 25.67 -7.20 -5.34
CA LEU A 450 27.03 -7.63 -5.00
C LEU A 450 26.96 -8.96 -4.21
N PRO A 451 27.98 -9.84 -4.28
CA PRO A 451 27.88 -11.24 -3.91
C PRO A 451 27.17 -11.49 -2.57
N LEU A 452 26.04 -12.21 -2.65
CA LEU A 452 25.00 -12.31 -1.62
C LEU A 452 25.50 -12.96 -0.32
N THR A 453 26.64 -13.63 -0.38
CA THR A 453 27.53 -13.87 0.76
C THR A 453 28.99 -13.65 0.39
N ILE A 454 29.76 -13.01 1.26
CA ILE A 454 31.21 -12.83 1.13
C ILE A 454 31.90 -13.89 1.99
N PRO A 455 32.83 -14.70 1.44
CA PRO A 455 33.61 -15.64 2.24
C PRO A 455 34.44 -14.91 3.32
N ALA A 456 34.47 -15.48 4.51
CA ALA A 456 35.30 -14.99 5.59
C ALA A 456 35.93 -16.12 6.40
N THR A 457 36.94 -15.77 7.20
CA THR A 457 37.70 -16.68 8.04
C THR A 457 37.88 -16.06 9.42
N ILE A 458 37.64 -16.82 10.49
CA ILE A 458 38.03 -16.41 11.84
C ILE A 458 39.55 -16.42 11.90
N LEU A 459 40.19 -15.24 11.95
CA LEU A 459 41.63 -15.18 12.20
C LEU A 459 41.95 -15.38 13.67
N LYS A 460 41.20 -14.70 14.55
CA LYS A 460 41.48 -14.67 15.98
C LYS A 460 40.20 -14.40 16.77
N SER A 461 39.94 -15.21 17.79
CA SER A 461 38.95 -14.93 18.84
C SER A 461 39.72 -14.55 20.12
N VAL A 462 39.54 -13.34 20.62
CA VAL A 462 40.10 -12.87 21.90
C VAL A 462 38.96 -12.75 22.90
N ALA A 463 39.09 -13.37 24.08
CA ALA A 463 38.17 -13.12 25.19
C ALA A 463 38.39 -11.68 25.70
N VAL A 464 37.35 -10.85 25.68
CA VAL A 464 37.37 -9.49 26.23
C VAL A 464 36.60 -9.39 27.56
N GLY A 465 35.80 -10.41 27.89
CA GLY A 465 35.14 -10.57 29.18
C GLY A 465 34.61 -11.99 29.37
N LYS A 466 33.98 -12.26 30.51
CA LYS A 466 33.34 -13.55 30.79
C LYS A 466 32.18 -13.77 29.81
N GLY A 467 32.32 -14.73 28.91
CA GLY A 467 31.33 -15.00 27.85
C GLY A 467 31.34 -14.00 26.69
N ILE A 468 32.29 -13.07 26.62
CA ILE A 468 32.35 -12.03 25.59
C ILE A 468 33.66 -12.15 24.81
N LYS A 469 33.55 -12.27 23.48
CA LYS A 469 34.69 -12.42 22.58
C LYS A 469 34.70 -11.35 21.49
N ARG A 470 35.88 -10.74 21.27
CA ARG A 470 36.17 -9.97 20.07
C ARG A 470 36.74 -10.92 19.02
N ILE A 471 36.06 -11.03 17.88
CA ILE A 471 36.40 -11.94 16.80
C ILE A 471 36.87 -11.11 15.60
N LYS A 472 38.14 -11.27 15.23
CA LYS A 472 38.72 -10.66 14.02
C LYS A 472 38.46 -11.60 12.85
N LEU A 473 37.72 -11.10 11.85
CA LEU A 473 37.34 -11.80 10.64
C LEU A 473 38.10 -11.20 9.46
N LYS A 474 38.83 -12.04 8.72
CA LYS A 474 39.33 -11.69 7.38
C LYS A 474 38.30 -12.11 6.35
N TYR A 475 38.04 -11.27 5.37
CA TYR A 475 37.05 -11.50 4.33
C TYR A 475 37.65 -11.18 2.96
N ASP A 476 37.13 -11.79 1.91
CA ASP A 476 37.88 -11.85 0.64
C ASP A 476 37.47 -10.75 -0.37
N LEU A 477 36.64 -9.77 0.02
CA LEU A 477 36.11 -8.68 -0.84
C LEU A 477 35.91 -7.35 -0.07
N PRO A 478 36.14 -6.17 -0.68
CA PRO A 478 36.01 -4.88 0.01
C PRO A 478 34.60 -4.64 0.58
N LEU A 479 34.54 -4.18 1.83
CA LEU A 479 33.31 -3.93 2.57
C LEU A 479 33.27 -2.47 3.05
N TYR A 480 32.21 -1.74 2.67
CA TYR A 480 31.98 -0.35 3.07
C TYR A 480 30.83 -0.24 4.07
N PHE A 481 31.12 0.27 5.26
CA PHE A 481 30.20 0.35 6.39
C PHE A 481 30.47 1.60 7.23
N PHE A 482 29.44 2.12 7.87
CA PHE A 482 29.53 3.29 8.76
C PHE A 482 29.66 2.87 10.23
N PRO A 483 30.16 3.77 11.10
CA PRO A 483 30.16 3.55 12.55
C PRO A 483 28.77 3.19 13.08
N GLY A 484 28.69 2.03 13.74
CA GLY A 484 27.45 1.46 14.28
C GLY A 484 26.84 0.31 13.47
N ASP A 485 27.14 0.21 12.17
CA ASP A 485 26.55 -0.79 11.28
C ASP A 485 26.79 -2.25 11.73
N ALA A 486 25.89 -3.15 11.30
CA ALA A 486 25.92 -4.56 11.65
C ALA A 486 26.11 -5.46 10.42
N VAL A 487 27.07 -6.39 10.50
CA VAL A 487 27.33 -7.39 9.47
C VAL A 487 26.52 -8.66 9.73
N GLY A 488 25.92 -9.22 8.68
CA GLY A 488 25.25 -10.52 8.77
C GLY A 488 26.28 -11.64 8.68
N VAL A 489 26.32 -12.51 9.68
CA VAL A 489 27.22 -13.67 9.77
C VAL A 489 26.40 -14.95 9.69
N GLY A 490 26.81 -15.87 8.83
CA GLY A 490 26.32 -17.25 8.75
C GLY A 490 26.90 -18.08 9.89
N VAL A 491 26.02 -18.72 10.67
CA VAL A 491 26.36 -19.51 11.87
C VAL A 491 25.57 -20.82 11.87
N GLN A 492 26.20 -21.95 12.22
CA GLN A 492 25.53 -23.26 12.16
C GLN A 492 24.87 -23.59 13.52
N VAL A 493 23.56 -23.86 13.50
CA VAL A 493 22.83 -24.34 14.70
C VAL A 493 22.00 -25.55 14.30
N ASN A 494 22.16 -26.66 15.03
CA ASN A 494 21.46 -27.92 14.76
C ASN A 494 21.58 -28.39 13.29
N ALA A 495 22.78 -28.25 12.71
CA ALA A 495 23.11 -28.51 11.30
C ALA A 495 22.34 -27.65 10.26
N VAL A 496 21.75 -26.53 10.67
CA VAL A 496 21.13 -25.52 9.79
C VAL A 496 21.97 -24.24 9.80
N GLU A 497 22.22 -23.67 8.62
CA GLU A 497 22.88 -22.37 8.50
C GLU A 497 21.90 -21.24 8.81
N GLU A 498 22.03 -20.67 10.01
CA GLU A 498 21.33 -19.46 10.40
C GLU A 498 22.11 -18.21 9.99
N ARG A 499 21.41 -17.09 9.82
CA ARG A 499 22.05 -15.76 9.74
C ARG A 499 21.79 -14.99 11.05
N ARG A 500 22.80 -14.28 11.54
CA ARG A 500 22.74 -13.40 12.72
C ARG A 500 23.52 -12.12 12.46
N HIS A 501 23.02 -10.99 12.94
CA HIS A 501 23.66 -9.68 12.76
C HIS A 501 24.51 -9.31 13.99
N TYR A 502 25.75 -8.88 13.76
CA TYR A 502 26.68 -8.45 14.80
C TYR A 502 27.27 -7.10 14.43
N THR A 503 27.33 -6.18 15.40
CA THR A 503 27.87 -4.83 15.18
C THR A 503 29.36 -4.86 14.87
N ILE A 504 29.77 -4.05 13.90
CA ILE A 504 31.14 -3.93 13.43
C ILE A 504 31.90 -2.97 14.33
N THR A 505 33.06 -3.39 14.84
CA THR A 505 33.88 -2.65 15.82
C THR A 505 35.23 -2.26 15.21
N SER A 506 35.19 -1.62 14.04
CA SER A 506 36.35 -1.25 13.23
C SER A 506 36.05 -0.01 12.35
N PHE A 507 37.09 0.67 11.86
CA PHE A 507 36.98 2.02 11.27
C PHE A 507 37.81 2.25 10.00
N GLN A 508 38.57 1.26 9.55
CA GLN A 508 39.65 1.46 8.57
C GLN A 508 39.73 0.24 7.66
N GLN A 509 39.78 0.47 6.34
CA GLN A 509 39.73 -0.57 5.31
C GLN A 509 41.13 -1.09 4.93
N GLU A 510 41.94 -1.48 5.91
CA GLU A 510 43.24 -2.10 5.66
C GLU A 510 43.17 -3.62 5.88
N GLU A 511 43.84 -4.37 5.00
CA GLU A 511 43.96 -5.84 4.96
C GLU A 511 42.67 -6.67 4.83
N PHE A 512 41.52 -6.07 4.46
CA PHE A 512 40.21 -6.74 4.35
C PHE A 512 39.79 -7.47 5.63
N GLU A 513 39.98 -6.80 6.77
CA GLU A 513 39.66 -7.34 8.08
C GLU A 513 38.66 -6.46 8.83
N LEU A 514 37.80 -7.10 9.62
CA LEU A 514 36.91 -6.40 10.54
C LEU A 514 36.87 -7.12 11.89
N ASN A 515 36.56 -6.38 12.94
CA ASN A 515 36.23 -6.94 14.23
C ASN A 515 34.71 -6.92 14.41
N ILE A 516 34.18 -7.99 15.00
CA ILE A 516 32.90 -7.96 15.70
C ILE A 516 33.16 -8.31 17.18
N VAL A 517 32.27 -7.85 18.05
CA VAL A 517 32.21 -8.34 19.44
C VAL A 517 30.94 -9.17 19.60
N VAL A 518 31.05 -10.33 20.24
CA VAL A 518 30.00 -11.32 20.41
C VAL A 518 29.86 -11.67 21.89
N GLU A 519 28.64 -11.54 22.42
CA GLU A 519 28.25 -12.02 23.74
C GLU A 519 27.56 -13.39 23.58
N ASP A 520 28.06 -14.39 24.30
CA ASP A 520 27.57 -15.76 24.29
C ASP A 520 26.29 -15.90 25.14
N ARG A 521 25.14 -15.90 24.46
CA ARG A 521 23.81 -15.81 25.10
C ARG A 521 22.69 -16.55 24.36
N SER A 522 23.03 -17.29 23.31
CA SER A 522 22.08 -18.00 22.45
C SER A 522 22.82 -19.09 21.65
N PRO A 523 22.16 -20.17 21.19
CA PRO A 523 22.84 -21.24 20.45
C PRO A 523 23.67 -20.73 19.26
N SER A 524 23.16 -19.73 18.53
CA SER A 524 23.82 -19.12 17.38
C SER A 524 25.06 -18.28 17.75
N SER A 525 25.06 -17.63 18.93
CA SER A 525 26.23 -16.90 19.44
C SER A 525 27.23 -17.83 20.13
N HIS A 526 26.75 -18.84 20.86
CA HIS A 526 27.56 -19.89 21.47
C HIS A 526 28.37 -20.66 20.42
N TRP A 527 27.73 -21.05 19.31
CA TRP A 527 28.42 -21.67 18.19
C TRP A 527 29.56 -20.79 17.67
N LEU A 528 29.27 -19.50 17.41
CA LEU A 528 30.27 -18.56 16.88
C LEU A 528 31.41 -18.28 17.88
N CYS A 529 31.09 -18.19 19.18
CA CYS A 529 32.06 -18.04 20.26
C CYS A 529 32.92 -19.30 20.51
N THR A 530 32.46 -20.49 20.13
CA THR A 530 33.21 -21.75 20.30
C THR A 530 34.04 -22.16 19.08
N GLN A 531 33.91 -21.46 17.94
CA GLN A 531 34.70 -21.78 16.74
C GLN A 531 36.20 -21.51 16.93
N PRO A 532 37.08 -22.40 16.42
CA PRO A 532 38.52 -22.17 16.36
C PRO A 532 38.90 -21.10 15.32
N ALA A 533 40.17 -20.68 15.35
CA ALA A 533 40.76 -19.97 14.23
C ALA A 533 40.77 -20.84 12.95
N ASN A 534 40.79 -20.19 11.79
CA ASN A 534 40.64 -20.76 10.46
C ASN A 534 39.25 -21.34 10.12
N THR A 535 38.26 -21.34 11.04
CA THR A 535 36.87 -21.64 10.67
C THR A 535 36.38 -20.68 9.58
N LYS A 536 35.85 -21.25 8.50
CA LYS A 536 35.25 -20.53 7.38
C LYS A 536 33.81 -20.14 7.73
N LEU A 537 33.48 -18.89 7.45
CA LEU A 537 32.18 -18.27 7.64
C LEU A 537 31.70 -17.63 6.33
N LYS A 538 30.44 -17.24 6.30
CA LYS A 538 29.86 -16.38 5.27
C LYS A 538 29.41 -15.08 5.92
N LEU A 539 29.92 -13.95 5.44
CA LEU A 539 29.33 -12.64 5.72
C LEU A 539 28.24 -12.34 4.69
N SER A 540 27.37 -11.37 4.96
CA SER A 540 26.44 -10.80 3.99
C SER A 540 26.33 -9.29 4.19
N TYR A 541 26.03 -8.58 3.11
CA TYR A 541 25.96 -7.11 3.08
C TYR A 541 24.98 -6.53 4.12
N PHE A 542 25.25 -5.30 4.51
CA PHE A 542 24.70 -4.64 5.71
C PHE A 542 23.21 -4.30 5.60
N GLU A 543 22.52 -4.44 6.73
CA GLU A 543 21.35 -3.61 7.06
C GLU A 543 21.82 -2.55 8.06
N SER A 544 21.40 -1.29 7.89
CA SER A 544 21.61 -0.22 8.86
C SER A 544 20.26 0.29 9.31
N ALA A 545 19.96 0.18 10.61
CA ALA A 545 18.65 0.55 11.16
C ALA A 545 18.45 2.09 11.19
N VAL A 546 19.55 2.83 11.32
CA VAL A 546 19.58 4.31 11.37
C VAL A 546 20.87 4.76 10.69
N ARG A 547 20.76 5.51 9.58
CA ARG A 547 21.92 5.96 8.79
C ARG A 547 22.75 6.99 9.57
N PHE A 548 23.93 6.57 10.05
CA PHE A 548 24.88 7.44 10.76
C PHE A 548 26.05 7.84 9.85
N ASP A 549 25.77 8.73 8.90
CA ASP A 549 26.65 9.04 7.77
C ASP A 549 27.82 9.98 8.16
N THR A 550 29.01 9.40 8.36
CA THR A 550 30.21 10.14 8.76
C THR A 550 30.90 10.91 7.63
N ASP A 551 30.55 10.69 6.36
CA ASP A 551 31.10 11.47 5.24
C ASP A 551 30.42 12.82 5.10
N LEU A 552 29.21 12.97 5.66
CA LEU A 552 28.40 14.18 5.67
C LEU A 552 28.29 14.79 7.09
N PRO A 553 29.40 15.17 7.76
CA PRO A 553 29.39 15.61 9.16
C PRO A 553 28.58 16.90 9.44
N HIS A 554 28.14 17.61 8.39
CA HIS A 554 27.33 18.82 8.50
C HIS A 554 25.82 18.54 8.67
N ILE A 555 25.34 17.32 8.38
CA ILE A 555 23.96 16.88 8.65
C ILE A 555 23.82 16.03 9.93
N LEU A 556 24.93 15.66 10.57
CA LEU A 556 24.89 14.92 11.83
C LEU A 556 24.42 15.83 13.00
N PRO A 557 23.62 15.32 13.95
CA PRO A 557 23.18 16.09 15.11
C PRO A 557 24.35 16.63 15.92
N LYS A 558 24.15 17.76 16.61
CA LYS A 558 25.21 18.42 17.42
C LYS A 558 25.17 18.05 18.90
N ASN A 559 24.01 17.73 19.47
CA ASN A 559 23.91 17.24 20.84
C ASN A 559 23.37 15.81 20.75
N ILE A 560 24.24 14.82 20.97
CA ILE A 560 23.92 13.40 20.83
C ILE A 560 23.84 12.77 22.22
N VAL A 561 22.86 11.90 22.42
CA VAL A 561 22.76 11.06 23.60
C VAL A 561 22.63 9.61 23.17
N PHE A 562 23.41 8.73 23.80
CA PHE A 562 23.35 7.29 23.60
C PHE A 562 22.81 6.65 24.88
N VAL A 563 21.71 5.89 24.83
CA VAL A 563 21.21 5.14 25.99
C VAL A 563 20.98 3.68 25.62
N SER A 564 21.66 2.78 26.33
CA SER A 564 21.73 1.37 25.91
C SER A 564 21.80 0.36 27.05
N TYR A 565 21.37 -0.89 26.81
CA TYR A 565 21.42 -1.96 27.81
C TYR A 565 22.29 -3.15 27.42
N GLY A 566 23.22 -3.52 28.30
CA GLY A 566 24.22 -4.57 28.09
C GLY A 566 24.98 -4.40 26.78
N TYR A 567 25.12 -5.49 26.04
CA TYR A 567 25.61 -5.56 24.65
C TYR A 567 25.02 -4.49 23.68
N GLY A 568 23.86 -3.89 24.00
CA GLY A 568 23.30 -2.78 23.21
C GLY A 568 24.21 -1.54 23.11
N CYS A 569 25.21 -1.38 23.99
CA CYS A 569 26.16 -0.26 23.95
C CYS A 569 27.10 -0.26 22.73
N ILE A 570 27.37 -1.43 22.14
CA ILE A 570 28.44 -1.61 21.13
C ILE A 570 28.35 -0.65 19.93
N PRO A 571 27.20 -0.49 19.22
CA PRO A 571 27.12 0.46 18.10
C PRO A 571 27.29 1.92 18.51
N PHE A 572 27.02 2.26 19.77
CA PHE A 572 27.13 3.64 20.27
C PHE A 572 28.56 3.97 20.71
N ILE A 573 29.28 2.99 21.26
CA ILE A 573 30.74 3.06 21.42
C ILE A 573 31.38 3.31 20.05
N THR A 574 30.94 2.61 18.99
CA THR A 574 31.55 2.77 17.66
C THR A 574 31.15 4.08 16.96
N MET A 575 29.88 4.51 17.01
CA MET A 575 29.47 5.85 16.55
C MET A 575 30.28 6.97 17.23
N THR A 576 30.59 6.82 18.53
CA THR A 576 31.39 7.79 19.29
C THR A 576 32.84 7.88 18.78
N GLU A 577 33.55 6.76 18.56
CA GLU A 577 34.90 6.81 17.96
C GLU A 577 34.89 7.38 16.54
N GLY A 578 33.83 7.14 15.76
CA GLY A 578 33.63 7.75 14.45
C GLY A 578 33.61 9.28 14.50
N LEU A 579 32.82 9.84 15.43
CA LEU A 579 32.79 11.29 15.68
C LEU A 579 34.11 11.82 16.25
N GLN A 580 34.79 11.07 17.11
CA GLN A 580 36.11 11.43 17.67
C GLN A 580 37.18 11.55 16.58
N ARG A 581 37.15 10.68 15.57
CA ARG A 581 38.00 10.79 14.36
C ARG A 581 37.67 12.03 13.52
N LEU A 582 36.39 12.44 13.52
CA LEU A 582 35.90 13.67 12.89
C LEU A 582 36.06 14.94 13.74
N LYS A 583 36.76 14.92 14.89
CA LYS A 583 36.89 16.06 15.82
C LYS A 583 37.45 17.36 15.22
N SER A 584 38.02 17.33 14.02
CA SER A 584 38.39 18.52 13.25
C SER A 584 37.22 19.13 12.47
N LYS A 585 36.29 18.32 11.96
CA LYS A 585 35.18 18.70 11.04
C LYS A 585 33.80 18.79 11.71
N TRP A 586 33.49 17.94 12.69
CA TRP A 586 32.23 17.99 13.46
C TRP A 586 32.43 18.80 14.76
N ARG A 587 31.37 19.48 15.23
CA ARG A 587 31.36 20.24 16.49
C ARG A 587 30.03 20.01 17.20
N GLY A 588 30.11 19.36 18.35
CA GLY A 588 28.97 18.94 19.14
C GLY A 588 29.39 18.30 20.47
N SER A 589 28.42 17.74 21.17
CA SER A 589 28.56 17.03 22.45
C SER A 589 27.89 15.65 22.38
N ILE A 590 28.39 14.71 23.18
CA ILE A 590 27.92 13.32 23.25
C ILE A 590 27.82 12.92 24.73
N VAL A 591 26.64 12.47 25.18
CA VAL A 591 26.45 11.87 26.51
C VAL A 591 25.98 10.43 26.35
N ALA A 592 26.75 9.46 26.84
CA ALA A 592 26.32 8.06 26.88
C ALA A 592 25.86 7.68 28.29
N LEU A 593 24.69 7.04 28.40
CA LEU A 593 24.24 6.33 29.60
C LEU A 593 24.09 4.86 29.28
N GLN A 594 25.00 4.05 29.80
CA GLN A 594 24.91 2.59 29.65
C GLN A 594 24.26 1.98 30.90
N CYS A 595 23.46 0.95 30.68
CA CYS A 595 22.74 0.23 31.71
C CYS A 595 22.98 -1.27 31.63
N ALA A 596 23.10 -1.90 32.80
CA ALA A 596 23.24 -3.33 33.03
C ALA A 596 22.99 -3.54 34.54
N PRO A 597 22.75 -4.75 35.06
CA PRO A 597 22.56 -4.95 36.50
C PRO A 597 23.72 -4.42 37.36
N THR A 598 24.96 -4.58 36.88
CA THR A 598 26.18 -3.98 37.47
C THR A 598 27.08 -3.33 36.42
N GLU A 599 27.87 -2.34 36.82
CA GLU A 599 28.79 -1.61 35.90
C GLU A 599 29.91 -2.51 35.36
N ASN A 600 30.33 -3.49 36.16
CA ASN A 600 31.37 -4.47 35.80
C ASN A 600 30.95 -5.39 34.63
N GLU A 601 29.65 -5.50 34.31
CA GLU A 601 29.15 -6.22 33.12
C GLU A 601 29.34 -5.39 31.83
N LEU A 602 29.46 -4.07 31.95
CA LEU A 602 29.69 -3.16 30.81
C LEU A 602 31.16 -2.88 30.55
N GLU A 603 32.02 -3.01 31.57
CA GLU A 603 33.46 -2.79 31.43
C GLU A 603 34.11 -3.60 30.29
N PRO A 604 33.83 -4.92 30.10
CA PRO A 604 34.30 -5.68 28.94
C PRO A 604 33.93 -5.07 27.57
N PHE A 605 32.81 -4.35 27.47
CA PHE A 605 32.44 -3.65 26.26
C PHE A 605 33.15 -2.31 26.16
N ASN A 606 33.10 -1.47 27.20
CA ASN A 606 33.75 -0.15 27.22
C ASN A 606 35.27 -0.18 27.05
N VAL A 607 35.89 -1.32 27.34
CA VAL A 607 37.34 -1.55 27.29
C VAL A 607 37.73 -2.49 26.14
N GLY A 608 36.84 -3.41 25.71
CA GLY A 608 37.10 -4.40 24.66
C GLY A 608 36.57 -4.05 23.26
N VAL A 609 35.59 -3.15 23.15
CA VAL A 609 34.97 -2.70 21.88
C VAL A 609 35.76 -1.58 21.17
N PRO A 610 36.34 -0.56 21.86
CA PRO A 610 37.13 0.50 21.25
C PRO A 610 38.19 0.01 20.25
N THR A 611 38.61 0.85 19.30
CA THR A 611 39.58 0.47 18.26
C THR A 611 40.84 -0.13 18.91
N VAL A 612 41.34 0.52 19.96
CA VAL A 612 42.44 0.05 20.81
C VAL A 612 41.86 -0.79 21.95
N ILE A 613 41.98 -2.11 21.83
CA ILE A 613 41.53 -3.06 22.86
C ILE A 613 42.28 -2.78 24.17
N TRP A 614 41.57 -2.83 25.28
CA TRP A 614 42.04 -2.53 26.64
C TRP A 614 42.22 -1.04 26.95
N SER A 615 41.51 -0.16 26.24
CA SER A 615 41.46 1.29 26.52
C SER A 615 40.01 1.81 26.47
N LYS A 616 39.76 2.98 27.08
CA LYS A 616 38.47 3.69 27.03
C LYS A 616 38.53 4.88 26.08
N ILE A 617 37.37 5.33 25.59
CA ILE A 617 37.27 6.53 24.75
C ILE A 617 37.40 7.77 25.62
N GLU A 618 38.56 8.44 25.56
CA GLU A 618 38.80 9.72 26.22
C GLU A 618 38.71 10.89 25.21
N TRP A 619 37.72 11.77 25.40
CA TRP A 619 37.51 12.95 24.57
C TRP A 619 36.59 13.96 25.29
N ASP A 620 36.99 15.24 25.35
CA ASP A 620 36.27 16.29 26.09
C ASP A 620 34.80 16.48 25.69
N ALA A 621 34.46 16.15 24.44
CA ALA A 621 33.10 16.22 23.91
C ALA A 621 32.23 15.00 24.28
N TYR A 622 32.81 13.93 24.84
CA TYR A 622 32.15 12.68 25.19
C TYR A 622 32.12 12.48 26.71
N LYS A 623 30.95 12.16 27.26
CA LYS A 623 30.76 11.83 28.68
C LYS A 623 30.02 10.51 28.83
N LEU A 624 30.68 9.51 29.39
CA LEU A 624 30.09 8.22 29.70
C LEU A 624 29.60 8.18 31.16
N HIS A 625 28.39 7.68 31.34
CA HIS A 625 27.74 7.46 32.63
C HIS A 625 27.15 6.05 32.69
N TYR A 626 27.04 5.52 33.90
CA TYR A 626 26.37 4.26 34.20
C TYR A 626 25.12 4.48 35.07
N ALA A 627 24.13 3.60 34.93
CA ALA A 627 23.08 3.35 35.92
C ALA A 627 22.49 1.94 35.75
N PRO A 628 22.05 1.23 36.81
CA PRO A 628 21.48 -0.11 36.68
C PRO A 628 20.30 -0.21 35.70
N PHE A 629 19.50 0.85 35.66
CA PHE A 629 18.44 1.08 34.70
C PHE A 629 18.28 2.58 34.48
N VAL A 630 17.81 2.97 33.30
CA VAL A 630 17.58 4.37 32.93
C VAL A 630 16.37 4.93 33.69
N THR A 631 16.55 6.10 34.31
CA THR A 631 15.49 6.79 35.05
C THR A 631 15.34 8.25 34.61
N VAL A 632 14.16 8.81 34.88
CA VAL A 632 13.84 10.23 34.67
C VAL A 632 14.85 11.14 35.37
N ALA A 633 15.19 10.82 36.63
CA ALA A 633 16.12 11.60 37.42
C ALA A 633 17.55 11.54 36.84
N LYS A 634 18.05 10.34 36.52
CA LYS A 634 19.41 10.17 36.00
C LYS A 634 19.62 10.85 34.65
N LEU A 635 18.62 10.85 33.78
CA LEU A 635 18.71 11.56 32.50
C LEU A 635 18.70 13.09 32.67
N LYS A 636 17.92 13.64 33.60
CA LYS A 636 17.96 15.07 33.96
C LYS A 636 19.29 15.49 34.61
N GLU A 637 19.93 14.59 35.34
CA GLU A 637 21.23 14.81 35.98
C GLU A 637 22.36 14.95 34.95
N ILE A 638 22.42 14.05 33.96
CA ILE A 638 23.58 13.94 33.06
C ILE A 638 23.41 14.65 31.71
N VAL A 639 22.18 14.92 31.26
CA VAL A 639 21.91 15.58 29.96
C VAL A 639 21.42 17.01 30.20
N SER A 640 22.36 17.96 30.20
CA SER A 640 22.10 19.37 30.52
C SER A 640 21.15 20.09 29.56
N ASP A 641 21.10 19.68 28.29
CA ASP A 641 20.09 20.09 27.30
C ASP A 641 19.41 18.86 26.70
N ILE A 642 18.61 18.19 27.53
CA ILE A 642 17.87 16.99 27.13
C ILE A 642 16.77 17.30 26.09
N ALA A 643 16.29 18.54 26.01
CA ALA A 643 15.21 18.94 25.11
C ALA A 643 15.68 18.93 23.65
N ASN A 644 16.84 19.54 23.37
CA ASN A 644 17.39 19.64 22.00
C ASN A 644 18.34 18.48 21.64
N ALA A 645 18.62 17.58 22.57
CA ALA A 645 19.46 16.40 22.34
C ALA A 645 18.80 15.35 21.43
N THR A 646 19.60 14.70 20.59
CA THR A 646 19.23 13.56 19.74
C THR A 646 19.63 12.25 20.41
N LEU A 647 18.64 11.49 20.86
CA LEU A 647 18.78 10.20 21.51
C LEU A 647 18.94 9.04 20.49
N TYR A 648 19.78 8.08 20.82
CA TYR A 648 19.88 6.80 20.14
C TYR A 648 19.71 5.70 21.20
N LEU A 649 18.83 4.72 20.93
CA LEU A 649 18.45 3.65 21.86
C LEU A 649 18.79 2.26 21.34
N ASN A 650 19.36 1.40 22.17
CA ASN A 650 19.61 -0.01 21.80
C ASN A 650 19.61 -0.94 23.03
N GLY A 651 18.94 -2.08 22.91
CA GLY A 651 18.86 -3.10 23.94
C GLY A 651 17.66 -4.02 23.72
N PRO A 652 17.30 -4.86 24.71
CA PRO A 652 16.02 -5.56 24.72
C PRO A 652 14.87 -4.57 24.55
N LYS A 653 13.77 -5.02 23.94
CA LYS A 653 12.57 -4.18 23.75
C LYS A 653 12.00 -3.69 25.08
N ASP A 654 12.29 -4.38 26.19
CA ASP A 654 12.07 -3.93 27.57
C ASP A 654 12.77 -2.63 27.89
N PHE A 655 14.08 -2.63 27.70
CA PHE A 655 14.88 -1.47 27.96
C PHE A 655 14.53 -0.31 27.02
N VAL A 656 14.35 -0.56 25.73
CA VAL A 656 13.99 0.50 24.77
C VAL A 656 12.64 1.14 25.14
N SER A 657 11.62 0.32 25.48
CA SER A 657 10.32 0.82 25.95
C SER A 657 10.44 1.63 27.26
N MET A 658 11.32 1.22 28.18
CA MET A 658 11.58 1.91 29.44
C MET A 658 12.37 3.20 29.24
N ALA A 659 13.39 3.19 28.38
CA ALA A 659 14.23 4.33 28.04
C ALA A 659 13.40 5.42 27.33
N THR A 660 12.56 5.05 26.38
CA THR A 660 11.61 5.97 25.71
C THR A 660 10.61 6.61 26.69
N ARG A 661 10.26 5.94 27.80
CA ARG A 661 9.47 6.54 28.90
C ARG A 661 10.33 7.45 29.79
N ALA A 662 11.50 6.99 30.21
CA ALA A 662 12.40 7.73 31.08
C ALA A 662 12.89 9.04 30.42
N TRP A 663 13.22 9.00 29.14
CA TRP A 663 13.60 10.16 28.32
C TRP A 663 12.48 11.19 28.21
N ALA A 664 11.27 10.74 27.89
CA ALA A 664 10.11 11.63 27.81
C ALA A 664 9.78 12.28 29.18
N GLY A 665 9.85 11.52 30.28
CA GLY A 665 9.66 12.07 31.64
C GLY A 665 10.83 12.96 32.11
N ALA A 666 12.03 12.74 31.57
CA ALA A 666 13.19 13.60 31.79
C ALA A 666 13.09 14.93 31.02
N GLY A 667 12.24 15.00 29.99
CA GLY A 667 11.96 16.21 29.21
C GLY A 667 12.47 16.18 27.77
N GLY A 668 13.12 15.09 27.34
CA GLY A 668 13.60 14.93 25.97
C GLY A 668 12.49 14.55 24.99
N SER A 669 12.61 15.00 23.74
CA SER A 669 11.57 14.71 22.73
C SER A 669 11.62 13.28 22.21
N LYS A 670 10.45 12.76 21.80
CA LYS A 670 10.33 11.45 21.13
C LYS A 670 10.70 11.48 19.63
N ALA A 671 10.75 12.65 18.96
CA ALA A 671 11.35 12.77 17.61
C ALA A 671 12.75 12.22 17.59
N ASN A 672 13.45 12.67 18.61
CA ASN A 672 14.88 12.63 18.70
C ASN A 672 15.36 11.23 19.05
N ILE A 673 14.47 10.24 19.19
CA ILE A 673 14.75 8.85 19.54
C ILE A 673 14.96 8.03 18.28
N ASN A 674 16.19 7.56 18.10
CA ASN A 674 16.62 6.68 17.03
C ASN A 674 16.78 5.26 17.60
N GLU A 675 15.78 4.39 17.42
CA GLU A 675 15.83 3.02 17.92
C GLU A 675 16.69 2.13 17.00
N TYR A 676 17.85 1.68 17.50
CA TYR A 676 18.80 0.82 16.81
C TYR A 676 18.51 -0.64 17.15
N ALA A 677 17.96 -1.40 16.20
CA ALA A 677 17.29 -2.68 16.48
C ALA A 677 17.88 -3.88 15.70
N PHE A 678 18.96 -4.48 16.23
CA PHE A 678 19.54 -5.72 15.68
C PHE A 678 19.44 -6.95 16.62
N THR A 679 18.91 -6.77 17.83
CA THR A 679 18.78 -7.86 18.82
C THR A 679 17.39 -8.45 18.84
N SER A 680 17.21 -9.67 18.34
CA SER A 680 16.00 -10.47 18.50
C SER A 680 15.87 -10.96 19.95
N GLY A 681 15.29 -10.12 20.83
CA GLY A 681 14.99 -10.42 22.23
C GLY A 681 13.52 -10.15 22.58
N GLY A 682 13.10 -10.60 23.76
CA GLY A 682 11.71 -10.51 24.24
C GLY A 682 11.21 -9.09 24.58
N PRO A 683 9.92 -8.93 24.96
CA PRO A 683 9.26 -7.62 25.00
C PRO A 683 8.41 -7.27 26.24
N PRO A 684 8.16 -5.96 26.40
CA PRO A 684 6.94 -5.39 26.96
C PRO A 684 6.47 -4.27 26.01
N GLN A 685 5.81 -3.22 26.53
CA GLN A 685 4.81 -2.47 25.76
C GLN A 685 4.84 -0.94 25.98
N GLY A 686 4.34 -0.18 24.99
CA GLY A 686 4.11 1.28 24.96
C GLY A 686 3.78 1.82 23.53
N PRO A 687 2.74 2.67 23.26
CA PRO A 687 2.23 2.96 21.87
C PRO A 687 2.49 4.39 21.28
N ALA A 688 2.12 4.64 19.99
CA ALA A 688 2.57 5.79 19.15
C ALA A 688 1.69 6.19 17.89
N GLY A 689 2.09 7.22 17.09
CA GLY A 689 1.78 7.40 15.63
C GLY A 689 1.45 8.83 15.06
N ASP A 690 2.11 9.37 13.96
CA ASP A 690 1.78 10.43 12.88
C ASP A 690 2.97 10.80 11.83
N ALA A 691 2.81 10.89 10.44
CA ALA A 691 3.64 10.52 9.13
C ALA A 691 4.04 11.60 8.03
N LYS A 692 4.50 11.50 6.59
CA LYS A 692 4.93 12.32 5.11
C LYS A 692 4.08 12.92 3.70
N ALA A 693 4.28 12.61 2.31
CA ALA A 693 4.03 13.47 0.96
C ALA A 693 4.39 13.49 -0.75
N ASP A 694 5.03 12.70 -1.76
CA ASP A 694 5.29 12.96 -3.33
C ASP A 694 6.42 12.20 -4.33
N ALA A 695 7.13 12.70 -5.46
CA ALA A 695 8.01 11.88 -6.49
C ALA A 695 9.05 12.42 -7.67
N LYS A 696 9.98 11.58 -8.31
CA LYS A 696 10.88 11.57 -9.62
C LYS A 696 12.28 12.29 -9.96
N ALA A 697 13.05 12.26 -11.13
CA ALA A 697 12.86 12.12 -12.66
C ALA A 697 14.02 11.62 -13.65
N THR A 698 14.15 12.12 -14.94
CA THR A 698 14.96 11.62 -16.16
C THR A 698 15.38 12.75 -17.20
N PRO A 699 15.85 12.63 -18.51
CA PRO A 699 15.76 11.62 -19.66
C PRO A 699 16.98 11.51 -20.71
N GLN A 700 16.74 11.16 -22.02
CA GLN A 700 17.53 11.41 -23.31
C GLN A 700 18.19 10.23 -24.17
N SER A 701 18.58 10.43 -25.47
CA SER A 701 19.01 9.41 -26.52
C SER A 701 19.83 9.93 -27.78
N GLN A 702 20.18 9.09 -28.81
CA GLN A 702 21.10 9.39 -29.99
C GLN A 702 20.84 8.61 -31.36
N ALA A 703 21.76 8.59 -32.39
CA ALA A 703 21.53 8.23 -33.85
C ALA A 703 22.70 7.53 -34.68
N ALA A 704 22.56 7.26 -36.02
CA ALA A 704 23.42 6.39 -36.92
C ALA A 704 23.27 6.66 -38.49
N PRO A 705 23.50 5.71 -39.45
CA PRO A 705 23.32 5.90 -40.93
C PRO A 705 22.34 4.93 -41.69
N ALA A 706 22.29 4.96 -43.05
CA ALA A 706 21.48 4.13 -44.00
C ALA A 706 22.25 3.94 -45.37
N GLN A 707 21.80 3.39 -46.53
CA GLN A 707 20.54 2.92 -47.22
C GLN A 707 20.99 1.95 -48.41
N ALA A 708 20.32 1.47 -49.50
CA ALA A 708 18.97 1.52 -50.14
C ALA A 708 18.75 0.46 -51.30
N LYS A 709 17.48 0.03 -51.56
CA LYS A 709 16.74 -0.13 -52.86
C LYS A 709 17.19 -1.10 -54.00
N ALA A 710 16.31 -1.74 -54.82
CA ALA A 710 14.82 -1.82 -54.93
C ALA A 710 14.34 -3.07 -55.78
N ALA A 711 13.07 -3.55 -55.65
CA ALA A 711 12.46 -4.62 -56.50
C ALA A 711 10.89 -4.75 -56.46
N PRO A 712 10.20 -5.10 -57.59
CA PRO A 712 8.78 -5.56 -57.70
C PRO A 712 8.68 -6.91 -58.51
N PRO A 713 7.60 -7.37 -59.23
CA PRO A 713 6.16 -7.01 -59.35
C PRO A 713 5.13 -8.22 -59.40
N ALA A 714 3.86 -7.94 -59.78
CA ALA A 714 2.84 -8.77 -60.50
C ALA A 714 2.09 -10.01 -59.87
N LYS A 715 0.89 -10.33 -60.42
CA LYS A 715 -0.19 -11.32 -60.04
C LYS A 715 -1.02 -11.71 -61.33
N PRO A 716 -2.31 -12.24 -61.38
CA PRO A 716 -3.34 -12.76 -60.42
C PRO A 716 -4.28 -13.95 -60.90
N GLN A 717 -5.44 -14.18 -60.22
CA GLN A 717 -6.77 -14.83 -60.61
C GLN A 717 -6.97 -16.39 -60.48
N VAL A 718 -7.98 -17.01 -59.80
CA VAL A 718 -9.50 -16.97 -59.74
C VAL A 718 -10.19 -17.75 -60.91
N PRO A 719 -11.31 -18.54 -60.81
CA PRO A 719 -12.07 -19.24 -59.73
C PRO A 719 -12.46 -20.74 -60.06
N ALA A 720 -13.35 -21.43 -59.26
CA ALA A 720 -14.63 -22.06 -59.72
C ALA A 720 -15.24 -23.23 -58.87
N ALA A 721 -16.59 -23.33 -58.90
CA ALA A 721 -17.50 -24.50 -58.83
C ALA A 721 -17.72 -25.40 -57.56
N LYS A 722 -19.00 -25.81 -57.41
CA LYS A 722 -19.66 -26.85 -56.56
C LYS A 722 -20.18 -27.95 -57.52
N PRO A 723 -20.55 -29.22 -57.14
CA PRO A 723 -21.82 -29.49 -56.41
C PRO A 723 -22.07 -30.84 -55.66
N VAL A 724 -23.01 -30.80 -54.68
CA VAL A 724 -24.16 -31.74 -54.42
C VAL A 724 -23.98 -33.20 -53.93
N ALA A 725 -24.89 -33.57 -52.99
CA ALA A 725 -25.38 -34.92 -52.59
C ALA A 725 -24.43 -35.88 -51.81
N ALA A 726 -24.89 -36.83 -50.98
CA ALA A 726 -26.25 -37.20 -50.52
C ALA A 726 -26.27 -37.69 -49.04
N ALA A 727 -27.47 -37.83 -48.48
CA ALA A 727 -27.84 -38.68 -47.34
C ALA A 727 -28.97 -39.65 -47.83
N PRO A 728 -29.57 -40.57 -47.04
CA PRO A 728 -29.35 -40.95 -45.63
C PRO A 728 -29.18 -42.48 -45.43
N GLY A 729 -29.29 -42.97 -44.19
CA GLY A 729 -29.47 -44.41 -43.91
C GLY A 729 -29.45 -44.76 -42.42
N ALA A 730 -30.41 -45.55 -41.94
CA ALA A 730 -30.49 -45.96 -40.53
C ALA A 730 -31.03 -47.40 -40.38
N ALA A 731 -30.38 -48.23 -39.55
CA ALA A 731 -30.97 -49.42 -38.92
C ALA A 731 -30.05 -50.00 -37.81
N LYS A 732 -30.67 -50.62 -36.79
CA LYS A 732 -30.11 -51.66 -35.89
C LYS A 732 -30.60 -53.06 -36.41
N PRO A 733 -30.56 -54.22 -35.69
CA PRO A 733 -30.01 -54.59 -34.36
C PRO A 733 -29.28 -55.98 -34.34
N VAL A 734 -29.18 -56.60 -33.14
CA VAL A 734 -28.99 -58.05 -32.82
C VAL A 734 -27.54 -58.57 -32.79
N ALA A 735 -27.08 -59.39 -31.82
CA ALA A 735 -27.49 -59.69 -30.42
C ALA A 735 -26.38 -60.52 -29.68
N ASP A 736 -26.71 -61.03 -28.48
CA ASP A 736 -26.05 -62.11 -27.67
C ASP A 736 -24.66 -61.82 -27.03
N ALA A 737 -24.27 -62.37 -25.87
CA ALA A 737 -24.95 -62.93 -24.66
C ALA A 737 -23.87 -62.99 -23.52
N LYS A 738 -24.09 -63.30 -22.22
CA LYS A 738 -25.14 -64.01 -21.47
C LYS A 738 -25.11 -63.64 -19.94
N ALA A 739 -26.09 -64.15 -19.18
CA ALA A 739 -26.46 -63.96 -17.75
C ALA A 739 -25.36 -64.29 -16.68
N ALA A 740 -25.55 -64.18 -15.33
CA ALA A 740 -26.78 -64.26 -14.52
C ALA A 740 -26.74 -63.66 -13.08
N ALA A 741 -27.91 -63.70 -12.40
CA ALA A 741 -28.21 -63.54 -10.95
C ALA A 741 -29.27 -64.64 -10.57
N PRO A 742 -30.04 -64.73 -9.43
CA PRO A 742 -30.63 -63.65 -8.59
C PRO A 742 -30.92 -63.95 -7.07
N ALA A 743 -31.77 -63.10 -6.44
CA ALA A 743 -32.65 -63.33 -5.25
C ALA A 743 -32.01 -63.46 -3.83
N ALA A 744 -32.69 -63.26 -2.68
CA ALA A 744 -34.10 -62.94 -2.34
C ALA A 744 -34.22 -62.13 -1.01
N ALA A 745 -35.45 -61.83 -0.53
CA ALA A 745 -35.76 -61.27 0.81
C ALA A 745 -36.98 -62.00 1.44
N PRO A 746 -37.19 -61.95 2.79
CA PRO A 746 -38.35 -61.21 3.34
C PRO A 746 -38.10 -60.61 4.76
N ALA A 747 -39.16 -60.30 5.54
CA ALA A 747 -39.10 -59.45 6.75
C ALA A 747 -40.02 -59.88 7.93
N ALA A 748 -39.67 -59.44 9.15
CA ALA A 748 -40.52 -59.32 10.37
C ALA A 748 -39.73 -58.63 11.52
N ALA A 749 -40.29 -58.32 12.70
CA ALA A 749 -41.36 -57.37 13.06
C ALA A 749 -41.59 -57.42 14.60
N ALA A 750 -41.44 -56.29 15.34
CA ALA A 750 -41.78 -56.21 16.78
C ALA A 750 -42.07 -54.77 17.28
N LYS A 751 -42.92 -54.65 18.30
CA LYS A 751 -43.48 -53.44 18.97
C LYS A 751 -44.25 -53.92 20.22
N PRO A 752 -44.90 -53.08 21.06
CA PRO A 752 -44.66 -51.67 21.45
C PRO A 752 -44.65 -51.50 23.01
N VAL A 753 -44.65 -50.26 23.52
CA VAL A 753 -45.45 -49.87 24.71
C VAL A 753 -46.04 -48.48 24.46
N ASP A 754 -47.31 -48.27 24.82
CA ASP A 754 -48.05 -47.00 24.67
C ASP A 754 -48.14 -46.21 25.97
N ALA A 755 -48.29 -44.88 25.86
CA ALA A 755 -49.04 -44.07 26.83
C ALA A 755 -49.77 -42.92 26.12
N LYS A 756 -51.08 -42.78 26.40
CA LYS A 756 -51.97 -41.69 25.94
C LYS A 756 -51.79 -40.49 26.90
N VAL A 757 -52.30 -39.27 26.67
CA VAL A 757 -53.71 -38.84 26.54
C VAL A 757 -53.77 -37.43 25.94
N ALA A 758 -54.91 -37.03 25.37
CA ALA A 758 -55.18 -35.69 24.84
C ALA A 758 -56.31 -34.99 25.62
N ALA A 759 -56.30 -33.64 25.70
CA ALA A 759 -57.49 -32.77 25.79
C ALA A 759 -57.11 -31.28 25.99
N LYS A 760 -58.06 -30.40 25.63
CA LYS A 760 -58.10 -28.93 25.82
C LYS A 760 -58.74 -28.57 27.20
N PRO A 761 -59.15 -27.31 27.45
CA PRO A 761 -58.43 -26.02 27.55
C PRO A 761 -58.64 -25.42 28.97
N ILE A 762 -58.40 -24.11 29.19
CA ILE A 762 -59.24 -23.19 30.00
C ILE A 762 -58.70 -21.74 29.93
N GLU A 763 -59.57 -20.73 30.06
CA GLU A 763 -59.23 -19.29 30.16
C GLU A 763 -59.02 -18.85 31.62
N VAL A 764 -58.52 -17.62 31.86
CA VAL A 764 -59.29 -16.56 32.59
C VAL A 764 -58.56 -15.20 32.55
N LYS A 765 -59.35 -14.14 32.71
CA LYS A 765 -59.03 -12.69 32.73
C LYS A 765 -58.08 -12.32 33.90
N ALA A 766 -57.46 -11.14 34.01
CA ALA A 766 -57.73 -9.80 33.45
C ALA A 766 -56.39 -9.05 33.17
N ALA A 767 -56.17 -7.71 33.14
CA ALA A 767 -56.97 -6.52 33.50
C ALA A 767 -56.47 -5.23 32.78
N ALA A 768 -57.19 -4.12 32.98
CA ALA A 768 -56.75 -2.73 32.77
C ALA A 768 -57.43 -1.84 33.85
N PRO A 769 -56.92 -0.62 34.13
CA PRO A 769 -57.29 0.60 33.37
C PRO A 769 -56.07 1.50 33.04
N ALA A 770 -56.04 2.39 32.04
CA ALA A 770 -57.02 3.25 31.35
C ALA A 770 -57.28 4.62 32.02
N VAL A 771 -56.76 5.69 31.41
CA VAL A 771 -57.16 7.11 31.57
C VAL A 771 -57.16 7.78 30.19
N ALA A 772 -58.01 8.79 29.98
CA ALA A 772 -58.49 9.24 28.68
C ALA A 772 -57.61 10.26 27.92
N SER A 773 -57.88 10.36 26.62
CA SER A 773 -57.55 11.51 25.74
C SER A 773 -58.74 12.49 25.69
N PRO A 774 -58.54 13.73 25.20
CA PRO A 774 -59.51 14.21 24.21
C PRO A 774 -58.96 15.04 23.02
N ALA A 775 -59.74 15.00 21.93
CA ALA A 775 -60.00 16.04 20.93
C ALA A 775 -58.90 16.56 19.95
N LYS A 776 -59.18 16.38 18.65
CA LYS A 776 -58.91 17.38 17.58
C LYS A 776 -60.07 18.40 17.55
N PRO A 777 -59.94 19.57 16.86
CA PRO A 777 -60.47 19.63 15.48
C PRO A 777 -59.72 20.57 14.52
N GLN A 778 -60.05 20.42 13.22
CA GLN A 778 -59.89 21.39 12.11
C GLN A 778 -58.47 21.87 11.73
N ALA A 779 -58.30 22.61 10.63
CA ALA A 779 -58.50 22.24 9.21
C ALA A 779 -58.42 23.51 8.34
N GLU A 780 -57.57 23.50 7.31
CA GLU A 780 -57.85 24.21 6.06
C GLU A 780 -56.95 23.69 4.93
N ALA A 781 -57.39 23.83 3.68
CA ALA A 781 -56.58 23.59 2.50
C ALA A 781 -56.62 24.84 1.61
N LYS A 782 -55.45 25.40 1.28
CA LYS A 782 -55.30 26.45 0.26
C LYS A 782 -54.14 26.11 -0.68
N SER A 783 -54.22 26.64 -1.89
CA SER A 783 -53.55 26.12 -3.08
C SER A 783 -52.23 26.79 -3.42
N THR A 784 -51.30 25.99 -3.94
CA THR A 784 -50.34 26.31 -5.01
C THR A 784 -49.65 27.69 -4.98
N LYS A 785 -48.33 27.67 -4.75
CA LYS A 785 -47.38 28.33 -5.66
C LYS A 785 -46.04 27.62 -5.64
N GLU A 786 -45.42 27.51 -6.80
CA GLU A 786 -44.06 26.96 -6.95
C GLU A 786 -43.02 27.97 -6.47
N SER A 787 -41.98 27.47 -5.81
CA SER A 787 -40.68 28.14 -5.66
C SER A 787 -39.60 27.07 -5.64
N ASP A 788 -38.59 27.25 -6.50
CA ASP A 788 -37.56 26.27 -6.89
C ASP A 788 -36.59 25.93 -5.73
N ASP A 789 -37.02 25.06 -4.81
CA ASP A 789 -36.20 24.54 -3.72
C ASP A 789 -35.38 23.32 -4.18
N ARG A 790 -34.33 23.60 -4.96
CA ARG A 790 -33.34 22.59 -5.35
C ARG A 790 -32.37 22.33 -4.19
N PRO A 791 -32.35 21.13 -3.58
CA PRO A 791 -31.39 20.81 -2.54
C PRO A 791 -29.98 20.81 -3.14
N VAL A 792 -29.19 21.83 -2.80
CA VAL A 792 -27.79 21.97 -3.26
C VAL A 792 -27.02 20.73 -2.80
N ALA A 793 -26.60 19.92 -3.77
CA ALA A 793 -25.89 18.67 -3.50
C ALA A 793 -24.57 18.98 -2.77
N LYS A 794 -24.53 18.71 -1.47
CA LYS A 794 -23.30 18.78 -0.68
C LYS A 794 -22.33 17.76 -1.25
N THR A 795 -21.33 18.23 -2.00
CA THR A 795 -20.31 17.38 -2.61
C THR A 795 -19.47 16.75 -1.50
N TYR A 796 -19.73 15.48 -1.21
CA TYR A 796 -18.96 14.69 -0.24
C TYR A 796 -17.59 14.35 -0.83
N ILE A 797 -16.67 15.30 -0.72
CA ILE A 797 -15.24 15.06 -1.00
C ILE A 797 -14.73 14.04 0.01
N CYS A 798 -14.24 12.93 -0.51
CA CYS A 798 -13.20 12.12 0.11
C CYS A 798 -11.89 12.51 -0.55
#